data_AF-A0A8H2XYV7-F1
#
_entry.id   AF-A0A8H2XYV7-F1
#
_cell.length_a   1.000
_cell.length_b   1.000
_cell.length_c   1.000
_cell.angle_alpha   90.00
_cell.angle_beta   90.00
_cell.angle_gamma   90.00
#
_symmetry.space_group_name_H-M   'P 1'
#
loop_
_entity.id
_entity.type
_entity.pdbx_description
1 polymer ?
#
loop_
_entity_poly.entity_id
_entity_poly.type
_entity_poly.pdbx_seq_one_letter_code
_entity_poly.pdbx_strand_id
1 'polypeptide(L)'
;MSAPMDLDLQPDHFHPNSPESNSQLPFDAALFNASIIAAIEKHRSKKPADFMSSELLFYDDPIILLRILLKTILAECCMSDKDCKMHLAKYSSLAQELDRAYVSQEFAHLRHNPNMPLEQARSKVSGLTPSGSNPDLKSAFEVPYKGDTDKLFVNTLNYVRDSYAGASAAQRPYNWSIAVIQSSGMGKSRMVDEASNRIFTIPINIREHLPDDKKAYPPPDKDMRTFFEESRVKNDKQQQEDYMILLQVLFTMAREAAQNLTPDLEGKKRATKWANFLKEGQTEVKIGPNREAFYREVFTRAKQAIDTNEQRSHTNDKGVVVEENKRALRANDKKHLEENKQLVCNLEGSLRDSCAKLMEFIQPSQSAGNACFVYFDEAHSLTEGVQDPSPNKKHKRSAYHNLGTVLSKLTDYRIFFIFLSTNSRLEGFAPPPSHYPSDRVTLGSELIPPFTELPFDIYENEVLQGVVDDVGALTLESVCATKAMVGFGRTLWYAQREIKPEKNIFEFVLDKLTASGLSIDDSLLAALGVRVGITFDKTNNASYCTESRLVESHLRVVYSIPRHRGFMDTGSPSEPVVAEAASRYLNGPGLDITQVGPQRLSVELEKGLLARGERGELAGRLLVTVAHDIALKSRPKSNEHEPQFHRPIPVLDFLRALFHLSHHKRILEAKPVAPPGGSVPVPLQTAFSKSFVCFSHFALAGDSEMLSASALATALVRGMALQAKDGQESIDAVIPVHMGSLDVPISPKTTSAINLQFKNRKTAGECHVIRSISVPNPEMPVISIVFEFGVTKPDGHAQVEAERMIRWVM
;
A
#
# COMPACT_ATOMS: atom_id res chain seq x y z
N MET A 1 -5.95 -24.47 44.82
CA MET A 1 -5.24 -25.70 45.21
C MET A 1 -5.55 -26.76 44.18
N SER A 2 -4.54 -27.17 43.40
CA SER A 2 -4.31 -28.49 42.77
C SER A 2 -3.57 -28.34 41.44
N ALA A 3 -2.25 -28.28 41.58
CA ALA A 3 -1.12 -28.75 40.75
C ALA A 3 -1.09 -28.65 39.20
N PRO A 4 0.11 -28.40 38.63
CA PRO A 4 0.40 -28.33 37.19
C PRO A 4 0.77 -29.72 36.62
N MET A 5 0.58 -29.91 35.31
CA MET A 5 1.12 -31.06 34.57
C MET A 5 2.43 -30.65 33.87
N ASP A 6 3.54 -31.20 34.36
CA ASP A 6 4.79 -31.37 33.65
C ASP A 6 4.64 -32.47 32.58
N LEU A 7 5.12 -32.22 31.37
CA LEU A 7 5.47 -33.26 30.40
C LEU A 7 6.80 -32.89 29.73
N ASP A 8 7.85 -33.51 30.26
CA ASP A 8 9.13 -33.72 29.58
C ASP A 8 8.91 -34.51 28.29
N LEU A 9 9.46 -34.03 27.17
CA LEU A 9 9.68 -34.84 25.97
C LEU A 9 11.15 -34.70 25.55
N GLN A 10 11.89 -35.80 25.72
CA GLN A 10 13.21 -35.98 25.16
C GLN A 10 13.14 -36.13 23.62
N PRO A 11 14.22 -35.78 22.90
CA PRO A 11 14.23 -35.77 21.44
C PRO A 11 14.59 -37.15 20.86
N ASP A 12 13.65 -37.76 20.12
CA ASP A 12 13.93 -38.96 19.34
C ASP A 12 14.66 -38.62 18.03
N HIS A 13 15.77 -39.33 17.82
CA HIS A 13 16.60 -39.31 16.63
C HIS A 13 15.83 -39.80 15.39
N PHE A 14 15.67 -38.94 14.38
CA PHE A 14 15.26 -39.33 13.03
C PHE A 14 16.41 -39.14 12.04
N HIS A 15 16.92 -40.26 11.50
CA HIS A 15 17.76 -40.31 10.32
C HIS A 15 16.94 -39.96 9.05
N PRO A 16 17.47 -39.14 8.13
CA PRO A 16 16.78 -38.82 6.89
C PRO A 16 17.06 -39.89 5.82
N ASN A 17 16.02 -40.64 5.44
CA ASN A 17 16.00 -41.38 4.19
C ASN A 17 15.38 -40.48 3.10
N SER A 18 16.19 -40.09 2.14
CA SER A 18 15.81 -39.41 0.90
C SER A 18 15.11 -40.34 -0.08
N PRO A 19 14.03 -39.90 -0.76
CA PRO A 19 13.68 -40.41 -2.08
C PRO A 19 13.81 -39.30 -3.13
N GLU A 20 14.83 -39.47 -3.97
CA GLU A 20 14.92 -39.25 -5.42
C GLU A 20 14.18 -38.06 -6.07
N SER A 21 15.02 -37.19 -6.64
CA SER A 21 14.75 -36.02 -7.47
C SER A 21 14.05 -36.34 -8.80
N ASN A 22 13.01 -35.58 -9.13
CA ASN A 22 12.54 -35.42 -10.50
C ASN A 22 13.53 -34.57 -11.31
N SER A 23 13.87 -35.07 -12.49
CA SER A 23 14.89 -34.60 -13.43
C SER A 23 14.56 -33.25 -14.09
N GLN A 24 15.25 -32.19 -13.67
CA GLN A 24 15.63 -31.09 -14.57
C GLN A 24 16.94 -31.50 -15.26
N LEU A 25 17.02 -31.36 -16.58
CA LEU A 25 18.29 -31.50 -17.30
C LEU A 25 19.35 -30.59 -16.65
N PRO A 26 20.56 -31.10 -16.32
CA PRO A 26 21.60 -30.29 -15.68
C PRO A 26 22.03 -29.17 -16.63
N PHE A 27 22.16 -27.96 -16.10
CA PHE A 27 22.70 -26.82 -16.83
C PHE A 27 24.15 -27.11 -17.26
N ASP A 28 24.38 -27.16 -18.58
CA ASP A 28 25.71 -27.36 -19.15
C ASP A 28 26.45 -26.02 -19.27
N ALA A 29 27.29 -25.72 -18.28
CA ALA A 29 28.09 -24.51 -18.23
C ALA A 29 29.09 -24.40 -19.41
N ALA A 30 29.60 -25.53 -19.91
CA ALA A 30 30.55 -25.54 -21.02
C ALA A 30 29.86 -25.14 -22.33
N LEU A 31 28.66 -25.69 -22.58
CA LEU A 31 27.85 -25.33 -23.74
C LEU A 31 27.37 -23.87 -23.70
N PHE A 32 27.03 -23.37 -22.50
CA PHE A 32 26.67 -21.97 -22.30
C PHE A 32 27.85 -21.02 -22.60
N ASN A 33 29.03 -21.30 -22.03
CA ASN A 33 30.24 -20.48 -22.29
C ASN A 33 30.59 -20.50 -23.78
N ALA A 34 30.58 -21.67 -24.43
CA ALA A 34 30.85 -21.79 -25.87
C ALA A 34 29.87 -20.96 -26.73
N SER A 35 28.60 -20.89 -26.32
CA SER A 35 27.58 -20.09 -27.01
C SER A 35 27.86 -18.59 -26.94
N ILE A 36 28.35 -18.10 -25.79
CA ILE A 36 28.75 -16.70 -25.63
C ILE A 36 29.98 -16.38 -26.49
N ILE A 37 31.00 -17.24 -26.47
CA ILE A 37 32.23 -17.08 -27.27
C ILE A 37 31.88 -17.01 -28.77
N ALA A 38 31.03 -17.93 -29.24
CA ALA A 38 30.56 -17.91 -30.63
C ALA A 38 29.78 -16.64 -30.99
N ALA A 39 29.00 -16.09 -30.05
CA ALA A 39 28.26 -14.85 -30.25
C ALA A 39 29.20 -13.62 -30.31
N ILE A 40 30.26 -13.60 -29.50
CA ILE A 40 31.30 -12.57 -29.55
C ILE A 40 32.03 -12.60 -30.89
N GLU A 41 32.50 -13.77 -31.35
CA GLU A 41 33.18 -13.91 -32.65
C GLU A 41 32.26 -13.55 -33.83
N LYS A 42 30.97 -13.92 -33.74
CA LYS A 42 29.96 -13.51 -34.72
C LYS A 42 29.73 -11.99 -34.73
N HIS A 43 29.84 -11.31 -33.60
CA HIS A 43 29.77 -9.84 -33.54
C HIS A 43 31.05 -9.22 -34.10
N ARG A 44 32.21 -9.72 -33.71
CA ARG A 44 33.54 -9.29 -34.17
C ARG A 44 33.72 -9.39 -35.68
N SER A 45 33.24 -10.48 -36.31
CA SER A 45 33.28 -10.62 -37.77
C SER A 45 32.48 -9.55 -38.53
N LYS A 46 31.47 -8.93 -37.89
CA LYS A 46 30.68 -7.84 -38.46
C LYS A 46 31.24 -6.46 -38.15
N LYS A 47 31.91 -6.31 -37.01
CA LYS A 47 32.59 -5.08 -36.57
C LYS A 47 33.96 -5.42 -35.95
N PRO A 48 35.02 -5.49 -36.76
CA PRO A 48 36.35 -5.89 -36.28
C PRO A 48 36.98 -4.94 -35.26
N ALA A 49 36.44 -3.73 -35.11
CA ALA A 49 36.89 -2.72 -34.13
C ALA A 49 36.34 -2.96 -32.72
N ASP A 50 35.32 -3.81 -32.56
CA ASP A 50 34.81 -4.24 -31.25
C ASP A 50 35.53 -5.53 -30.84
N PHE A 51 35.85 -5.70 -29.55
CA PHE A 51 36.61 -6.85 -29.03
C PHE A 51 37.97 -7.06 -29.75
N MET A 52 38.73 -5.98 -29.95
CA MET A 52 40.02 -6.06 -30.66
C MET A 52 41.06 -6.91 -29.92
N SER A 53 41.02 -6.90 -28.59
CA SER A 53 41.91 -7.68 -27.74
C SER A 53 41.18 -8.91 -27.17
N SER A 54 41.86 -10.05 -27.17
CA SER A 54 41.44 -11.26 -26.45
C SER A 54 41.77 -11.20 -24.96
N GLU A 55 42.53 -10.18 -24.53
CA GLU A 55 43.07 -10.07 -23.16
C GLU A 55 42.40 -8.96 -22.34
N LEU A 56 41.69 -8.02 -22.98
CA LEU A 56 41.04 -6.88 -22.31
C LEU A 56 39.80 -6.41 -23.09
N LEU A 57 38.78 -5.93 -22.37
CA LEU A 57 37.65 -5.18 -22.94
C LEU A 57 38.02 -3.69 -23.01
N PHE A 58 37.74 -3.03 -24.14
CA PHE A 58 37.99 -1.61 -24.33
C PHE A 58 36.71 -0.84 -24.66
N TYR A 59 36.65 0.45 -24.27
CA TYR A 59 35.58 1.38 -24.63
C TYR A 59 34.16 0.83 -24.36
N ASP A 60 33.41 0.50 -25.41
CA ASP A 60 32.03 0.03 -25.35
C ASP A 60 31.92 -1.51 -25.30
N ASP A 61 33.04 -2.26 -25.33
CA ASP A 61 33.05 -3.73 -25.29
C ASP A 61 32.28 -4.32 -24.08
N PRO A 62 32.36 -3.77 -22.85
CA PRO A 62 31.58 -4.27 -21.71
C PRO A 62 30.06 -4.12 -21.91
N ILE A 63 29.63 -3.07 -22.60
CA ILE A 63 28.21 -2.81 -22.92
C ILE A 63 27.71 -3.86 -23.91
N ILE A 64 28.52 -4.13 -24.93
CA ILE A 64 28.20 -5.12 -25.97
C ILE A 64 28.19 -6.53 -25.36
N LEU A 65 29.16 -6.85 -24.51
CA LEU A 65 29.26 -8.14 -23.83
C LEU A 65 28.06 -8.39 -22.92
N LEU A 66 27.66 -7.39 -22.11
CA LEU A 66 26.46 -7.49 -21.29
C LEU A 66 25.22 -7.77 -22.14
N ARG A 67 25.07 -7.10 -23.28
CA ARG A 67 23.95 -7.33 -24.20
C ARG A 67 23.96 -8.74 -24.81
N ILE A 68 25.14 -9.26 -25.17
CA ILE A 68 25.30 -10.64 -25.68
C ILE A 68 24.90 -11.64 -24.59
N LEU A 69 25.36 -11.45 -23.36
CA LEU A 69 24.99 -12.30 -22.22
C LEU A 69 23.48 -12.29 -21.98
N LEU A 70 22.86 -11.12 -21.97
CA LEU A 70 21.41 -11.00 -21.79
C LEU A 70 20.62 -11.69 -22.91
N LYS A 71 21.04 -11.57 -24.17
CA LYS A 71 20.41 -12.27 -25.32
C LYS A 71 20.62 -13.78 -25.32
N THR A 72 21.65 -14.27 -24.65
CA THR A 72 21.90 -15.71 -24.53
C THR A 72 21.19 -16.30 -23.31
N ILE A 73 21.02 -15.52 -22.24
CA ILE A 73 20.26 -15.91 -21.04
C ILE A 73 18.75 -15.79 -21.30
N LEU A 74 18.32 -14.79 -22.06
CA LEU A 74 16.92 -14.47 -22.35
C LEU A 74 16.69 -14.65 -23.85
N ALA A 75 15.70 -15.46 -24.24
CA ALA A 75 15.35 -15.67 -25.65
C ALA A 75 15.03 -14.36 -26.39
N GLU A 76 14.54 -13.33 -25.67
CA GLU A 76 14.37 -11.96 -26.15
C GLU A 76 14.93 -10.98 -25.09
N CYS A 77 15.72 -9.98 -25.53
CA CYS A 77 16.29 -8.94 -24.67
C CYS A 77 15.95 -7.55 -25.22
N CYS A 78 15.31 -6.72 -24.41
CA CYS A 78 14.81 -5.40 -24.79
C CYS A 78 15.74 -4.24 -24.39
N MET A 79 16.90 -4.51 -23.80
CA MET A 79 17.87 -3.47 -23.42
C MET A 79 18.61 -2.92 -24.63
N SER A 80 18.61 -1.59 -24.78
CA SER A 80 19.46 -0.89 -25.74
C SER A 80 20.89 -0.72 -25.19
N ASP A 81 21.83 -0.33 -26.06
CA ASP A 81 23.22 -0.06 -25.64
C ASP A 81 23.29 1.09 -24.62
N LYS A 82 22.36 2.05 -24.70
CA LYS A 82 22.21 3.12 -23.72
C LYS A 82 21.75 2.59 -22.36
N ASP A 83 20.80 1.65 -22.34
CA ASP A 83 20.28 1.05 -21.12
C ASP A 83 21.37 0.21 -20.42
N CYS A 84 22.10 -0.60 -21.19
CA CYS A 84 23.25 -1.37 -20.70
C CYS A 84 24.35 -0.44 -20.15
N LYS A 85 24.64 0.69 -20.82
CA LYS A 85 25.62 1.68 -20.36
C LYS A 85 25.24 2.32 -19.02
N MET A 86 23.97 2.73 -18.87
CA MET A 86 23.47 3.29 -17.61
C MET A 86 23.50 2.26 -16.48
N HIS A 87 23.18 1.00 -16.77
CA HIS A 87 23.22 -0.06 -15.79
C HIS A 87 24.64 -0.37 -15.30
N LEU A 88 25.62 -0.46 -16.22
CA LEU A 88 27.02 -0.66 -15.85
C LEU A 88 27.62 0.54 -15.09
N ALA A 89 27.16 1.76 -15.37
CA ALA A 89 27.56 2.94 -14.59
C ALA A 89 27.02 2.89 -13.14
N LYS A 90 25.84 2.30 -12.94
CA LYS A 90 25.22 2.11 -11.61
C LYS A 90 25.86 0.96 -10.82
N TYR A 91 26.30 -0.10 -11.50
CA TYR A 91 26.87 -1.31 -10.88
C TYR A 91 28.29 -1.58 -11.40
N SER A 92 29.26 -0.81 -10.93
CA SER A 92 30.67 -0.94 -11.33
C SER A 92 31.29 -2.31 -11.00
N SER A 93 30.75 -3.01 -9.98
CA SER A 93 31.13 -4.40 -9.67
C SER A 93 30.81 -5.37 -10.80
N LEU A 94 29.66 -5.21 -11.47
CA LEU A 94 29.28 -6.05 -12.60
C LEU A 94 30.22 -5.83 -13.79
N ALA A 95 30.63 -4.59 -14.05
CA ALA A 95 31.61 -4.29 -15.10
C ALA A 95 32.94 -5.02 -14.87
N GLN A 96 33.44 -5.01 -13.63
CA GLN A 96 34.67 -5.74 -13.28
C GLN A 96 34.53 -7.26 -13.43
N GLU A 97 33.35 -7.81 -13.13
CA GLU A 97 33.09 -9.24 -13.32
C GLU A 97 32.97 -9.61 -14.80
N LEU A 98 32.41 -8.74 -15.64
CA LEU A 98 32.41 -8.92 -17.10
C LEU A 98 33.82 -8.95 -17.67
N ASP A 99 34.71 -8.06 -17.21
CA ASP A 99 36.12 -8.06 -17.61
C ASP A 99 36.79 -9.40 -17.24
N ARG A 100 36.61 -9.86 -16.00
CA ARG A 100 37.20 -11.14 -15.54
C ARG A 100 36.65 -12.34 -16.29
N ALA A 101 35.33 -12.37 -16.53
CA ALA A 101 34.66 -13.43 -17.28
C ALA A 101 35.14 -13.47 -18.74
N TYR A 102 35.38 -12.31 -19.35
CA TYR A 102 35.92 -12.24 -20.71
C TYR A 102 37.36 -12.77 -20.79
N VAL A 103 38.24 -12.38 -19.86
CA VAL A 103 39.63 -12.87 -19.85
C VAL A 103 39.71 -14.38 -19.58
N SER A 104 38.90 -14.88 -18.64
CA SER A 104 38.85 -16.31 -18.30
C SER A 104 38.05 -17.16 -19.30
N GLN A 105 37.26 -16.52 -20.17
CA GLN A 105 36.29 -17.18 -21.06
C GLN A 105 35.22 -18.00 -20.30
N GLU A 106 34.98 -17.67 -19.02
CA GLU A 106 34.01 -18.33 -18.15
C GLU A 106 32.85 -17.38 -17.80
N PHE A 107 31.70 -17.56 -18.44
CA PHE A 107 30.54 -16.67 -18.30
C PHE A 107 29.40 -17.23 -17.46
N ALA A 108 29.38 -18.55 -17.23
CA ALA A 108 28.29 -19.26 -16.58
C ALA A 108 27.93 -18.71 -15.19
N HIS A 109 28.93 -18.28 -14.40
CA HIS A 109 28.71 -17.73 -13.06
C HIS A 109 27.92 -16.41 -13.08
N LEU A 110 28.04 -15.62 -14.15
CA LEU A 110 27.33 -14.34 -14.28
C LEU A 110 25.81 -14.53 -14.34
N ARG A 111 25.30 -15.69 -14.74
CA ARG A 111 23.85 -15.98 -14.76
C ARG A 111 23.19 -15.79 -13.40
N HIS A 112 23.93 -16.01 -12.32
CA HIS A 112 23.45 -15.89 -10.95
C HIS A 112 23.98 -14.64 -10.24
N ASN A 113 24.64 -13.74 -10.97
CA ASN A 113 25.11 -12.49 -10.38
C ASN A 113 23.89 -11.61 -10.00
N PRO A 114 23.79 -11.13 -8.74
CA PRO A 114 22.63 -10.38 -8.25
C PRO A 114 22.43 -9.02 -8.94
N ASN A 115 23.47 -8.49 -9.58
CA ASN A 115 23.44 -7.22 -10.31
C ASN A 115 23.12 -7.38 -11.79
N MET A 116 22.93 -8.61 -12.31
CA MET A 116 22.51 -8.80 -13.71
C MET A 116 21.10 -8.22 -13.95
N PRO A 117 20.90 -7.39 -14.99
CA PRO A 117 19.62 -6.72 -15.25
C PRO A 117 18.59 -7.64 -15.93
N LEU A 118 18.39 -8.87 -15.43
CA LEU A 118 17.52 -9.86 -16.07
C LEU A 118 16.05 -9.40 -16.13
N GLU A 119 15.56 -8.73 -15.10
CA GLU A 119 14.18 -8.20 -15.04
C GLU A 119 13.98 -6.98 -15.95
N GLN A 120 14.94 -6.06 -15.96
CA GLN A 120 14.92 -4.87 -16.84
C GLN A 120 15.05 -5.25 -18.32
N ALA A 121 15.78 -6.32 -18.60
CA ALA A 121 15.93 -6.84 -19.96
C ALA A 121 14.68 -7.56 -20.48
N ARG A 122 13.79 -8.01 -19.59
CA ARG A 122 12.46 -8.57 -19.90
C ARG A 122 11.39 -7.47 -20.08
N SER A 123 11.53 -6.34 -19.39
CA SER A 123 10.49 -5.30 -19.33
C SER A 123 10.53 -4.28 -20.50
N LYS A 124 10.22 -4.71 -21.72
CA LYS A 124 9.52 -3.85 -22.73
C LYS A 124 8.45 -4.62 -23.55
N VAL A 125 8.13 -5.87 -23.19
CA VAL A 125 6.98 -6.60 -23.77
C VAL A 125 5.64 -6.13 -23.17
N SER A 126 5.67 -5.23 -22.18
CA SER A 126 4.51 -4.41 -21.82
C SER A 126 4.23 -3.43 -22.97
N GLY A 127 3.42 -3.85 -23.94
CA GLY A 127 2.81 -3.01 -24.97
C GLY A 127 1.82 -1.96 -24.42
N LEU A 128 2.01 -1.52 -23.17
CA LEU A 128 1.51 -0.26 -22.67
C LEU A 128 2.71 0.68 -22.74
N THR A 129 2.75 1.49 -23.80
CA THR A 129 3.45 2.77 -23.68
C THR A 129 2.94 3.44 -22.41
N PRO A 130 3.78 4.08 -21.58
CA PRO A 130 3.29 5.04 -20.61
C PRO A 130 2.66 6.17 -21.42
N SER A 131 1.38 6.01 -21.76
CA SER A 131 0.54 7.08 -22.24
C SER A 131 0.56 8.15 -21.16
N GLY A 132 0.69 9.42 -21.56
CA GLY A 132 0.82 10.58 -20.68
C GLY A 132 -0.44 10.87 -19.86
N SER A 133 -0.98 9.89 -19.15
CA SER A 133 -2.10 10.00 -18.23
C SER A 133 -1.67 10.69 -16.94
N ASN A 134 -0.84 11.74 -17.01
CA ASN A 134 -0.41 12.49 -15.83
C ASN A 134 -1.67 12.97 -15.07
N PRO A 135 -1.95 12.42 -13.88
CA PRO A 135 -3.11 12.79 -13.09
C PRO A 135 -2.94 14.24 -12.66
N ASP A 136 -4.01 15.03 -12.66
CA ASP A 136 -3.96 16.38 -12.07
C ASP A 136 -4.20 16.20 -10.57
N LEU A 137 -3.12 15.91 -9.86
CA LEU A 137 -3.13 15.61 -8.43
C LEU A 137 -3.41 16.86 -7.61
N LYS A 138 -2.99 18.05 -8.07
CA LYS A 138 -3.31 19.31 -7.38
C LYS A 138 -4.79 19.58 -7.44
N SER A 139 -5.40 19.55 -8.63
CA SER A 139 -6.84 19.80 -8.75
C SER A 139 -7.63 18.77 -7.95
N ALA A 140 -7.21 17.49 -7.96
CA ALA A 140 -7.85 16.44 -7.15
C ALA A 140 -7.72 16.72 -5.65
N PHE A 141 -6.58 17.26 -5.24
CA PHE A 141 -6.34 17.69 -3.87
C PHE A 141 -7.10 18.97 -3.50
N GLU A 142 -7.63 19.75 -4.44
CA GLU A 142 -8.33 21.02 -4.18
C GLU A 142 -9.86 20.93 -4.32
N VAL A 143 -10.39 19.79 -4.80
CA VAL A 143 -11.84 19.49 -4.77
C VAL A 143 -12.40 19.76 -3.36
N PRO A 144 -13.62 20.32 -3.21
CA PRO A 144 -14.21 20.59 -1.90
C PRO A 144 -14.12 19.39 -0.95
N TYR A 145 -13.59 19.61 0.25
CA TYR A 145 -13.47 18.54 1.25
C TYR A 145 -14.85 18.11 1.74
N LYS A 146 -15.10 16.79 1.74
CA LYS A 146 -16.33 16.20 2.28
C LYS A 146 -16.01 15.25 3.43
N GLY A 147 -16.94 15.17 4.37
CA GLY A 147 -16.78 14.42 5.62
C GLY A 147 -16.17 15.25 6.74
N ASP A 148 -16.00 14.61 7.90
CA ASP A 148 -15.59 15.25 9.16
C ASP A 148 -14.31 14.64 9.75
N THR A 149 -13.52 13.91 8.95
CA THR A 149 -12.32 13.22 9.43
C THR A 149 -11.24 14.18 9.91
N ASP A 150 -11.15 15.40 9.36
CA ASP A 150 -10.31 16.49 9.88
C ASP A 150 -10.69 16.86 11.33
N LYS A 151 -11.99 16.95 11.63
CA LYS A 151 -12.51 17.23 12.97
C LYS A 151 -12.26 16.05 13.89
N LEU A 152 -12.54 14.82 13.43
CA LEU A 152 -12.29 13.59 14.17
C LEU A 152 -10.81 13.50 14.58
N PHE A 153 -9.90 13.78 13.65
CA PHE A 153 -8.47 13.78 13.90
C PHE A 153 -8.09 14.81 14.96
N VAL A 154 -8.51 16.07 14.82
CA VAL A 154 -8.24 17.13 15.82
C VAL A 154 -8.80 16.74 17.20
N ASN A 155 -10.05 16.26 17.25
CA ASN A 155 -10.70 15.85 18.49
C ASN A 155 -9.99 14.66 19.14
N THR A 156 -9.52 13.70 18.35
CA THR A 156 -8.73 12.55 18.83
C THR A 156 -7.42 13.01 19.46
N LEU A 157 -6.68 13.93 18.83
CA LEU A 157 -5.43 14.44 19.39
C LEU A 157 -5.65 15.28 20.65
N ASN A 158 -6.77 15.99 20.75
CA ASN A 158 -7.16 16.68 21.98
C ASN A 158 -7.51 15.67 23.09
N TYR A 159 -8.34 14.67 22.78
CA TYR A 159 -8.71 13.61 23.72
C TYR A 159 -7.47 12.86 24.24
N VAL A 160 -6.56 12.47 23.36
CA VAL A 160 -5.30 11.82 23.75
C VAL A 160 -4.53 12.71 24.71
N ARG A 161 -4.38 14.01 24.43
CA ARG A 161 -3.71 14.94 25.34
C ARG A 161 -4.37 14.98 26.72
N ASP A 162 -5.68 15.13 26.75
CA ASP A 162 -6.44 15.31 27.98
C ASP A 162 -6.54 14.00 28.79
N SER A 163 -6.45 12.83 28.15
CA SER A 163 -6.41 11.53 28.82
C SER A 163 -5.18 11.34 29.73
N TYR A 164 -4.11 12.11 29.52
CA TYR A 164 -2.93 12.15 30.38
C TYR A 164 -2.87 13.40 31.27
N ALA A 165 -3.94 14.19 31.35
CA ALA A 165 -4.01 15.32 32.27
C ALA A 165 -3.90 14.83 33.72
N GLY A 166 -2.99 15.42 34.50
CA GLY A 166 -2.73 15.00 35.88
C GLY A 166 -1.86 13.73 36.01
N ALA A 167 -1.52 13.05 34.92
CA ALA A 167 -0.60 11.91 34.94
C ALA A 167 0.82 12.35 35.33
N SER A 168 1.51 11.49 36.10
CA SER A 168 2.92 11.71 36.44
C SER A 168 3.80 11.68 35.19
N ALA A 169 4.99 12.28 35.25
CA ALA A 169 5.91 12.31 34.11
C ALA A 169 6.31 10.90 33.59
N ALA A 170 6.24 9.88 34.46
CA ALA A 170 6.51 8.49 34.10
C ALA A 170 5.35 7.82 33.35
N GLN A 171 4.13 8.34 33.50
CA GLN A 171 2.91 7.81 32.87
C GLN A 171 2.52 8.57 31.59
N ARG A 172 3.17 9.71 31.31
CA ARG A 172 2.94 10.49 30.09
C ARG A 172 3.60 9.82 28.88
N PRO A 173 3.09 10.08 27.66
CA PRO A 173 3.75 9.65 26.45
C PRO A 173 5.20 10.12 26.37
N TYR A 174 6.06 9.31 25.76
CA TYR A 174 7.49 9.64 25.57
C TYR A 174 7.70 11.00 24.89
N ASN A 175 6.89 11.28 23.87
CA ASN A 175 6.73 12.58 23.23
C ASN A 175 5.30 12.68 22.66
N TRP A 176 4.92 13.86 22.19
CA TRP A 176 3.61 14.09 21.55
C TRP A 176 3.71 13.92 20.04
N SER A 177 4.06 12.70 19.60
CA SER A 177 4.02 12.33 18.19
C SER A 177 2.99 11.26 17.88
N ILE A 178 2.45 11.31 16.66
CA ILE A 178 1.56 10.28 16.12
C ILE A 178 1.93 9.99 14.67
N ALA A 179 1.84 8.71 14.28
CA ALA A 179 1.93 8.30 12.90
C ALA A 179 0.52 8.15 12.30
N VAL A 180 0.30 8.65 11.10
CA VAL A 180 -0.91 8.36 10.31
C VAL A 180 -0.53 7.30 9.28
N ILE A 181 -0.99 6.07 9.49
CA ILE A 181 -0.61 4.90 8.69
C ILE A 181 -1.82 4.43 7.91
N GLN A 182 -1.76 4.61 6.59
CA GLN A 182 -2.79 4.12 5.68
C GLN A 182 -2.26 4.13 4.24
N SER A 183 -2.90 3.39 3.34
CA SER A 183 -2.51 3.32 1.93
C SER A 183 -2.56 4.65 1.18
N SER A 184 -1.96 4.67 -0.02
CA SER A 184 -2.03 5.81 -0.95
C SER A 184 -3.48 6.11 -1.37
N GLY A 185 -3.80 7.38 -1.61
CA GLY A 185 -5.13 7.81 -2.08
C GLY A 185 -6.23 7.86 -1.00
N MET A 186 -5.92 7.53 0.26
CA MET A 186 -6.87 7.57 1.38
C MET A 186 -7.06 8.96 2.01
N GLY A 187 -6.37 9.99 1.50
CA GLY A 187 -6.56 11.36 1.98
C GLY A 187 -5.77 11.77 3.22
N LYS A 188 -4.69 11.06 3.60
CA LYS A 188 -3.79 11.42 4.73
C LYS A 188 -3.39 12.89 4.74
N SER A 189 -2.70 13.34 3.68
CA SER A 189 -2.21 14.71 3.57
C SER A 189 -3.37 15.70 3.48
N ARG A 190 -4.49 15.32 2.84
CA ARG A 190 -5.69 16.19 2.74
C ARG A 190 -6.37 16.38 4.09
N MET A 191 -6.48 15.35 4.93
CA MET A 191 -7.04 15.45 6.28
C MET A 191 -6.25 16.44 7.15
N VAL A 192 -4.92 16.34 7.15
CA VAL A 192 -4.08 17.26 7.94
C VAL A 192 -4.07 18.67 7.34
N ASP A 193 -4.11 18.77 6.02
CA ASP A 193 -4.24 20.03 5.30
C ASP A 193 -5.55 20.76 5.65
N GLU A 194 -6.66 20.04 5.80
CA GLU A 194 -7.94 20.61 6.26
C GLU A 194 -7.92 20.93 7.76
N ALA A 195 -7.27 20.10 8.58
CA ALA A 195 -7.06 20.39 10.00
C ALA A 195 -6.24 21.68 10.21
N SER A 196 -5.37 22.06 9.26
CA SER A 196 -4.61 23.33 9.30
C SER A 196 -5.48 24.58 9.23
N ASN A 197 -6.73 24.46 8.76
CA ASN A 197 -7.70 25.56 8.82
C ASN A 197 -8.27 25.77 10.22
N ARG A 198 -8.01 24.86 11.17
CA ARG A 198 -8.53 24.89 12.55
C ARG A 198 -7.45 25.18 13.58
N ILE A 199 -6.32 24.51 13.45
CA ILE A 199 -5.16 24.58 14.35
C ILE A 199 -3.99 25.16 13.58
N PHE A 200 -3.17 26.01 14.24
CA PHE A 200 -1.98 26.56 13.60
C PHE A 200 -1.02 25.43 13.22
N THR A 201 -0.65 25.31 11.95
CA THR A 201 0.08 24.13 11.44
C THR A 201 1.31 24.50 10.63
N ILE A 202 2.43 23.83 10.87
CA ILE A 202 3.68 23.95 10.11
C ILE A 202 3.86 22.67 9.25
N PRO A 203 3.64 22.74 7.92
CA PRO A 203 3.69 21.59 7.02
C PRO A 203 5.10 21.33 6.46
N ILE A 204 5.71 20.19 6.73
CA ILE A 204 7.03 19.83 6.20
C ILE A 204 6.90 18.58 5.32
N ASN A 205 7.14 18.65 4.02
CA ASN A 205 7.14 17.50 3.11
C ASN A 205 8.58 17.15 2.72
N ILE A 206 9.05 15.96 3.10
CA ILE A 206 10.43 15.52 2.87
C ILE A 206 10.53 14.38 1.85
N ARG A 207 9.56 14.28 0.93
CA ARG A 207 9.54 13.24 -0.10
C ARG A 207 10.86 13.18 -0.87
N GLU A 208 11.37 11.98 -1.08
CA GLU A 208 12.51 11.70 -1.94
C GLU A 208 12.34 12.22 -3.38
N HIS A 209 13.44 12.26 -4.14
CA HIS A 209 13.37 12.61 -5.55
C HIS A 209 12.63 11.53 -6.34
N LEU A 210 11.51 11.92 -6.94
CA LEU A 210 10.78 11.06 -7.87
C LEU A 210 11.42 11.12 -9.27
N PRO A 211 11.38 10.02 -10.04
CA PRO A 211 11.63 10.04 -11.48
C PRO A 211 10.77 11.09 -12.22
N ASP A 212 11.27 11.64 -13.32
CA ASP A 212 10.61 12.73 -14.07
C ASP A 212 9.19 12.38 -14.57
N ASP A 213 8.90 11.10 -14.74
CA ASP A 213 7.60 10.57 -15.16
C ASP A 213 6.61 10.38 -13.99
N LYS A 214 7.07 10.44 -12.73
CA LYS A 214 6.22 10.26 -11.55
C LYS A 214 5.90 11.60 -10.89
N LYS A 215 4.60 11.91 -10.83
CA LYS A 215 4.07 13.06 -10.08
C LYS A 215 3.54 12.65 -8.71
N ALA A 216 3.71 13.54 -7.74
CA ALA A 216 3.07 13.42 -6.43
C ALA A 216 2.80 14.80 -5.84
N TYR A 217 1.71 14.92 -5.07
CA TYR A 217 1.27 16.17 -4.46
C TYR A 217 0.97 15.96 -2.96
N PRO A 218 1.28 16.91 -2.07
CA PRO A 218 2.00 18.17 -2.30
C PRO A 218 3.46 17.97 -2.75
N PRO A 219 4.10 18.97 -3.40
CA PRO A 219 5.52 18.91 -3.76
C PRO A 219 6.45 18.96 -2.53
N PRO A 220 7.68 18.43 -2.62
CA PRO A 220 8.62 18.39 -1.49
C PRO A 220 9.21 19.76 -1.13
N ASP A 221 9.42 19.99 0.16
CA ASP A 221 10.21 21.10 0.71
C ASP A 221 11.70 20.76 0.58
N LYS A 222 12.30 21.11 -0.57
CA LYS A 222 13.65 20.69 -0.95
C LYS A 222 14.70 21.04 0.11
N ASP A 223 14.69 22.27 0.62
CA ASP A 223 15.65 22.72 1.64
C ASP A 223 15.50 21.91 2.94
N MET A 224 14.27 21.61 3.34
CA MET A 224 14.02 20.81 4.53
C MET A 224 14.47 19.36 4.35
N ARG A 225 14.17 18.75 3.20
CA ARG A 225 14.65 17.41 2.87
C ARG A 225 16.18 17.36 2.90
N THR A 226 16.84 18.30 2.24
CA THR A 226 18.31 18.40 2.23
C THR A 226 18.88 18.52 3.64
N PHE A 227 18.24 19.31 4.52
CA PHE A 227 18.66 19.38 5.93
C PHE A 227 18.65 18.01 6.62
N PHE A 228 17.57 17.25 6.47
CA PHE A 228 17.44 15.92 7.09
C PHE A 228 18.41 14.90 6.47
N GLU A 229 18.60 14.93 5.14
CA GLU A 229 19.57 14.09 4.43
C GLU A 229 21.01 14.35 4.90
N GLU A 230 21.42 15.62 5.01
CA GLU A 230 22.76 16.00 5.46
C GLU A 230 22.99 15.71 6.95
N SER A 231 21.96 15.86 7.78
CA SER A 231 22.07 15.54 9.21
C SER A 231 22.23 14.03 9.42
N ARG A 232 21.61 13.21 8.56
CA ARG A 232 21.53 11.75 8.72
C ARG A 232 22.89 11.05 8.72
N VAL A 233 23.92 11.63 8.10
CA VAL A 233 25.28 11.05 8.10
C VAL A 233 26.08 11.34 9.38
N LYS A 234 25.59 12.25 10.24
CA LYS A 234 26.25 12.61 11.51
C LYS A 234 25.95 11.59 12.61
N ASN A 235 26.66 11.65 13.73
CA ASN A 235 26.37 10.77 14.88
C ASN A 235 25.09 11.19 15.63
N ASP A 236 24.57 10.32 16.50
CA ASP A 236 23.27 10.55 17.16
C ASP A 236 23.21 11.86 17.97
N LYS A 237 24.32 12.21 18.65
CA LYS A 237 24.39 13.45 19.44
C LYS A 237 24.34 14.68 18.54
N GLN A 238 25.13 14.68 17.47
CA GLN A 238 25.15 15.78 16.49
C GLN A 238 23.80 15.92 15.78
N GLN A 239 23.16 14.82 15.40
CA GLN A 239 21.81 14.85 14.83
C GLN A 239 20.80 15.49 15.77
N GLN A 240 20.84 15.14 17.07
CA GLN A 240 19.97 15.74 18.07
C GLN A 240 20.24 17.24 18.25
N GLU A 241 21.50 17.67 18.21
CA GLU A 241 21.88 19.08 18.26
C GLU A 241 21.36 19.84 17.03
N ASP A 242 21.57 19.31 15.82
CA ASP A 242 21.07 19.87 14.56
C ASP A 242 19.54 19.99 14.57
N TYR A 243 18.82 18.97 15.05
CA TYR A 243 17.35 19.01 15.16
C TYR A 243 16.86 20.01 16.21
N MET A 244 17.58 20.18 17.34
CA MET A 244 17.25 21.23 18.31
C MET A 244 17.39 22.63 17.68
N ILE A 245 18.49 22.86 16.96
CA ILE A 245 18.73 24.13 16.25
C ILE A 245 17.66 24.37 15.19
N LEU A 246 17.35 23.35 14.38
CA LEU A 246 16.33 23.46 13.34
C LEU A 246 14.97 23.85 13.92
N LEU A 247 14.48 23.12 14.93
CA LEU A 247 13.17 23.37 15.51
C LEU A 247 13.12 24.73 16.20
N GLN A 248 14.22 25.15 16.85
CA GLN A 248 14.31 26.49 17.44
C GLN A 248 14.17 27.59 16.39
N VAL A 249 14.94 27.50 15.29
CA VAL A 249 14.89 28.46 14.19
C VAL A 249 13.50 28.45 13.55
N LEU A 250 12.95 27.26 13.30
CA LEU A 250 11.62 27.07 12.74
C LEU A 250 10.54 27.76 13.59
N PHE A 251 10.53 27.56 14.92
CA PHE A 251 9.53 28.18 15.79
C PHE A 251 9.68 29.69 15.89
N THR A 252 10.92 30.18 15.94
CA THR A 252 11.21 31.61 15.97
C THR A 252 10.69 32.29 14.71
N MET A 253 11.01 31.73 13.54
CA MET A 253 10.59 32.27 12.26
C MET A 253 9.09 32.11 12.01
N ALA A 254 8.48 30.97 12.39
CA ALA A 254 7.04 30.78 12.29
C ALA A 254 6.30 31.85 13.11
N ARG A 255 6.78 32.17 14.31
CA ARG A 255 6.23 33.23 15.14
C ARG A 255 6.35 34.59 14.48
N GLU A 256 7.54 34.96 14.00
CA GLU A 256 7.79 36.26 13.34
C GLU A 256 6.94 36.43 12.07
N ALA A 257 6.89 35.40 11.22
CA ALA A 257 6.08 35.40 10.01
C ALA A 257 4.59 35.50 10.35
N ALA A 258 4.11 34.75 11.34
CA ALA A 258 2.72 34.80 11.77
C ALA A 258 2.35 36.15 12.44
N GLN A 259 3.28 36.76 13.20
CA GLN A 259 3.13 38.10 13.77
C GLN A 259 2.92 39.15 12.69
N ASN A 260 3.75 39.11 11.64
CA ASN A 260 3.64 40.05 10.53
C ASN A 260 2.37 39.82 9.69
N LEU A 261 1.98 38.57 9.49
CA LEU A 261 0.84 38.20 8.65
C LEU A 261 -0.51 38.42 9.34
N THR A 262 -0.57 38.22 10.67
CA THR A 262 -1.81 38.11 11.42
C THR A 262 -1.78 38.83 12.78
N PRO A 263 -1.33 40.09 12.87
CA PRO A 263 -1.13 40.75 14.17
C PRO A 263 -2.42 40.75 15.03
N ASP A 264 -3.57 40.96 14.40
CA ASP A 264 -4.86 41.16 15.08
C ASP A 264 -5.81 39.95 15.01
N LEU A 265 -5.36 38.79 14.50
CA LEU A 265 -6.19 37.59 14.37
C LEU A 265 -5.82 36.54 15.41
N GLU A 266 -6.78 35.79 15.92
CA GLU A 266 -6.51 34.71 16.88
C GLU A 266 -7.18 33.38 16.49
N GLY A 267 -6.72 32.30 17.12
CA GLY A 267 -7.30 30.95 17.02
C GLY A 267 -7.48 30.49 15.57
N LYS A 268 -8.70 30.04 15.24
CA LYS A 268 -9.06 29.51 13.92
C LYS A 268 -8.77 30.51 12.79
N LYS A 269 -9.06 31.80 12.98
CA LYS A 269 -8.85 32.83 11.93
C LYS A 269 -7.37 32.98 11.60
N ARG A 270 -6.52 32.98 12.63
CA ARG A 270 -5.04 32.97 12.49
C ARG A 270 -4.58 31.73 11.72
N ALA A 271 -5.03 30.55 12.15
CA ALA A 271 -4.68 29.28 11.54
C ALA A 271 -5.03 29.22 10.04
N THR A 272 -6.27 29.59 9.67
CA THR A 272 -6.70 29.63 8.26
C THR A 272 -5.85 30.61 7.43
N LYS A 273 -5.59 31.81 7.93
CA LYS A 273 -4.81 32.82 7.19
C LYS A 273 -3.35 32.38 7.00
N TRP A 274 -2.76 31.78 8.04
CA TRP A 274 -1.42 31.17 7.98
C TRP A 274 -1.35 30.01 6.98
N ALA A 275 -2.31 29.09 7.02
CA ALA A 275 -2.37 27.96 6.08
C ALA A 275 -2.48 28.43 4.62
N ASN A 276 -3.34 29.42 4.35
CA ASN A 276 -3.49 29.99 3.00
C ASN A 276 -2.21 30.69 2.53
N PHE A 277 -1.53 31.42 3.41
CA PHE A 277 -0.25 32.06 3.09
C PHE A 277 0.81 31.06 2.63
N LEU A 278 0.93 29.91 3.30
CA LEU A 278 1.88 28.87 2.90
C LEU A 278 1.50 28.15 1.59
N LYS A 279 0.20 28.04 1.28
CA LYS A 279 -0.29 27.36 0.06
C LYS A 279 -0.29 28.26 -1.17
N GLU A 280 -0.28 29.57 -0.99
CA GLU A 280 -0.40 30.55 -2.06
C GLU A 280 0.64 30.31 -3.16
N GLY A 281 0.17 30.16 -4.40
CA GLY A 281 1.02 29.95 -5.58
C GLY A 281 1.63 28.55 -5.72
N GLN A 282 1.24 27.57 -4.89
CA GLN A 282 1.72 26.19 -5.00
C GLN A 282 1.21 25.52 -6.30
N THR A 283 2.08 24.72 -6.92
CA THR A 283 1.78 23.96 -8.14
C THR A 283 2.00 22.46 -7.91
N GLU A 284 1.78 21.61 -8.92
CA GLU A 284 2.12 20.19 -8.84
C GLU A 284 3.63 19.93 -8.68
N VAL A 285 4.46 20.84 -9.17
CA VAL A 285 5.92 20.62 -9.32
C VAL A 285 6.71 21.38 -8.25
N LYS A 286 6.19 22.52 -7.78
CA LYS A 286 6.88 23.42 -6.86
C LYS A 286 5.95 23.93 -5.77
N ILE A 287 6.49 24.03 -4.56
CA ILE A 287 5.87 24.74 -3.44
C ILE A 287 5.66 26.21 -3.80
N GLY A 288 4.68 26.85 -3.16
CA GLY A 288 4.40 28.27 -3.36
C GLY A 288 5.56 29.19 -2.91
N PRO A 289 5.70 30.39 -3.47
CA PRO A 289 6.82 31.29 -3.19
C PRO A 289 6.95 31.65 -1.70
N ASN A 290 5.83 31.80 -0.99
CA ASN A 290 5.83 32.11 0.44
C ASN A 290 6.43 30.97 1.28
N ARG A 291 6.00 29.73 1.02
CA ARG A 291 6.52 28.52 1.69
C ARG A 291 7.97 28.26 1.31
N GLU A 292 8.34 28.47 0.05
CA GLU A 292 9.72 28.35 -0.42
C GLU A 292 10.65 29.35 0.27
N ALA A 293 10.26 30.63 0.34
CA ALA A 293 11.03 31.66 1.03
C ALA A 293 11.15 31.37 2.54
N PHE A 294 10.05 30.94 3.16
CA PHE A 294 10.03 30.57 4.58
C PHE A 294 11.03 29.45 4.89
N TYR A 295 10.97 28.32 4.17
CA TYR A 295 11.86 27.18 4.45
C TYR A 295 13.32 27.43 4.06
N ARG A 296 13.57 28.20 3.01
CA ARG A 296 14.94 28.58 2.62
C ARG A 296 15.64 29.41 3.68
N GLU A 297 14.92 30.35 4.28
CA GLU A 297 15.46 31.17 5.36
C GLU A 297 15.62 30.35 6.66
N VAL A 298 14.69 29.43 6.98
CA VAL A 298 14.85 28.47 8.09
C VAL A 298 16.11 27.63 7.89
N PHE A 299 16.29 27.06 6.71
CA PHE A 299 17.45 26.25 6.35
C PHE A 299 18.75 27.05 6.49
N THR A 300 18.80 28.25 5.93
CA THR A 300 19.98 29.12 5.93
C THR A 300 20.41 29.47 7.36
N ARG A 301 19.47 29.91 8.21
CA ARG A 301 19.77 30.24 9.61
C ARG A 301 20.14 29.02 10.44
N ALA A 302 19.47 27.88 10.22
CA ALA A 302 19.81 26.65 10.92
C ALA A 302 21.24 26.20 10.59
N LYS A 303 21.65 26.27 9.30
CA LYS A 303 23.02 25.96 8.89
C LYS A 303 24.06 26.89 9.50
N GLN A 304 23.82 28.20 9.46
CA GLN A 304 24.71 29.17 10.10
C GLN A 304 24.87 28.93 11.61
N ALA A 305 23.78 28.58 12.29
CA ALA A 305 23.80 28.28 13.73
C ALA A 305 24.54 26.96 14.03
N ILE A 306 24.39 25.94 13.18
CA ILE A 306 25.15 24.67 13.27
C ILE A 306 26.65 24.93 13.09
N ASP A 307 27.05 25.64 12.02
CA ASP A 307 28.46 25.94 11.75
C ASP A 307 29.10 26.71 12.92
N THR A 308 28.36 27.66 13.49
CA THR A 308 28.81 28.43 14.67
C THR A 308 28.97 27.54 15.90
N ASN A 309 28.08 26.58 16.11
CA ASN A 309 28.15 25.61 17.22
C ASN A 309 29.33 24.64 17.06
N GLU A 310 29.59 24.16 15.84
CA GLU A 310 30.71 23.29 15.53
C GLU A 310 32.06 24.02 15.76
N GLN A 311 32.18 25.28 15.32
CA GLN A 311 33.38 26.11 15.56
C GLN A 311 33.66 26.36 17.05
N ARG A 312 32.62 26.55 17.88
CA ARG A 312 32.76 26.68 19.34
C ARG A 312 33.18 25.38 20.02
N SER A 313 32.62 24.27 19.58
CA SER A 313 32.96 22.95 20.12
C SER A 313 34.44 22.61 19.86
N HIS A 314 34.97 22.99 18.69
CA HIS A 314 36.40 22.81 18.34
C HIS A 314 37.36 23.75 19.07
N THR A 315 36.93 24.96 19.45
CA THR A 315 37.76 25.91 20.23
C THR A 315 37.83 25.54 21.72
N ASN A 316 36.75 24.99 22.28
CA ASN A 316 36.73 24.47 23.66
C ASN A 316 37.60 23.20 23.82
N ASP A 317 37.72 22.36 22.78
CA ASP A 317 38.53 21.13 22.82
C ASP A 317 40.05 21.39 22.62
N LYS A 318 40.44 22.59 22.17
CA LYS A 318 41.85 22.95 21.90
C LYS A 318 42.48 23.98 22.84
N GLY A 319 41.77 24.49 23.85
CA GLY A 319 42.37 25.33 24.89
C GLY A 319 43.13 26.56 24.38
N VAL A 320 42.66 27.22 23.32
CA VAL A 320 43.25 28.47 22.82
C VAL A 320 42.28 29.62 23.02
N VAL A 321 42.67 30.56 23.87
CA VAL A 321 42.04 31.88 24.05
C VAL A 321 42.28 32.70 22.78
N VAL A 322 41.22 33.03 22.04
CA VAL A 322 41.29 34.00 20.94
C VAL A 322 40.80 35.36 21.46
N GLU A 323 41.72 36.11 22.06
CA GLU A 323 41.68 37.57 21.97
C GLU A 323 42.22 37.93 20.59
N GLU A 324 41.36 38.10 19.59
CA GLU A 324 41.62 38.93 18.39
C GLU A 324 40.44 38.79 17.42
N ASN A 325 39.45 39.67 17.56
CA ASN A 325 38.71 40.28 16.44
C ASN A 325 37.61 41.19 16.99
N LYS A 326 38.03 42.29 17.63
CA LYS A 326 37.20 43.48 17.79
C LYS A 326 37.71 44.53 16.82
N ARG A 327 37.20 44.57 15.59
CA ARG A 327 36.90 45.82 14.85
C ARG A 327 36.23 45.55 13.50
N ALA A 328 35.23 46.39 13.23
CA ALA A 328 34.43 46.54 12.01
C ALA A 328 33.36 45.46 11.70
N LEU A 329 32.23 45.51 12.42
CA LEU A 329 30.95 44.90 12.01
C LEU A 329 29.83 45.95 12.12
N ARG A 330 28.96 46.01 11.11
CA ARG A 330 27.81 46.95 11.03
C ARG A 330 26.78 46.60 12.12
N ALA A 331 25.90 47.54 12.47
CA ALA A 331 24.95 47.37 13.56
C ALA A 331 23.98 46.18 13.38
N ASN A 332 23.59 45.84 12.14
CA ASN A 332 22.78 44.65 11.85
C ASN A 332 23.56 43.34 12.10
N ASP A 333 24.83 43.27 11.70
CA ASP A 333 25.65 42.06 11.86
C ASP A 333 25.96 41.78 13.34
N LYS A 334 26.05 42.82 14.17
CA LYS A 334 26.19 42.67 15.63
C LYS A 334 24.93 42.12 16.30
N LYS A 335 23.74 42.50 15.82
CA LYS A 335 22.47 41.97 16.34
C LYS A 335 22.31 40.49 15.98
N HIS A 336 22.59 40.13 14.72
CA HIS A 336 22.60 38.74 14.26
C HIS A 336 23.65 37.88 14.99
N LEU A 337 24.85 38.43 15.24
CA LEU A 337 25.89 37.71 15.97
C LEU A 337 25.53 37.46 17.44
N GLU A 338 24.96 38.44 18.15
CA GLU A 338 24.52 38.24 19.55
C GLU A 338 23.31 37.31 19.67
N GLU A 339 22.35 37.37 18.74
CA GLU A 339 21.26 36.38 18.64
C GLU A 339 21.84 34.97 18.43
N ASN A 340 22.82 34.81 17.54
CA ASN A 340 23.53 33.54 17.29
C ASN A 340 24.39 33.08 18.47
N LYS A 341 24.94 33.99 19.30
CA LYS A 341 25.69 33.60 20.51
C LYS A 341 24.78 33.03 21.59
N GLN A 342 23.58 33.58 21.76
CA GLN A 342 22.58 33.12 22.72
C GLN A 342 21.99 31.75 22.32
N LEU A 343 21.84 31.52 21.01
CA LEU A 343 21.39 30.26 20.38
C LEU A 343 22.19 29.02 20.84
N VAL A 344 23.49 29.15 21.13
CA VAL A 344 24.42 28.01 21.18
C VAL A 344 24.78 27.53 22.60
N CYS A 345 24.60 28.34 23.66
CA CYS A 345 25.06 27.98 25.01
C CYS A 345 24.10 27.07 25.81
N ASN A 346 22.83 26.96 25.38
CA ASN A 346 21.83 26.05 25.95
C ASN A 346 20.78 25.70 24.88
N LEU A 347 21.09 24.74 24.01
CA LEU A 347 20.22 24.35 22.89
C LEU A 347 18.82 23.93 23.34
N GLU A 348 18.73 23.17 24.43
CA GLU A 348 17.44 22.74 24.98
C GLU A 348 16.62 23.91 25.53
N GLY A 349 17.25 24.79 26.32
CA GLY A 349 16.58 25.98 26.84
C GLY A 349 16.10 26.89 25.71
N SER A 350 16.90 27.05 24.65
CA SER A 350 16.57 27.89 23.51
C SER A 350 15.45 27.30 22.64
N LEU A 351 15.46 25.98 22.44
CA LEU A 351 14.34 25.25 21.83
C LEU A 351 13.05 25.40 22.63
N ARG A 352 13.12 25.23 23.96
CA ARG A 352 11.97 25.40 24.86
C ARG A 352 11.43 26.84 24.81
N ASP A 353 12.30 27.84 24.89
CA ASP A 353 11.93 29.26 24.87
C ASP A 353 11.29 29.68 23.54
N SER A 354 11.86 29.27 22.40
CA SER A 354 11.29 29.55 21.08
C SER A 354 9.91 28.89 20.89
N CYS A 355 9.75 27.65 21.38
CA CYS A 355 8.45 26.97 21.38
C CYS A 355 7.44 27.72 22.26
N ALA A 356 7.81 28.09 23.50
CA ALA A 356 6.94 28.83 24.42
C ALA A 356 6.46 30.16 23.80
N LYS A 357 7.37 30.93 23.21
CA LYS A 357 7.08 32.20 22.52
C LYS A 357 6.14 32.04 21.33
N LEU A 358 6.29 30.98 20.55
CA LEU A 358 5.35 30.67 19.46
C LEU A 358 3.96 30.36 20.02
N MET A 359 3.90 29.50 21.06
CA MET A 359 2.66 29.04 21.68
C MET A 359 1.86 30.18 22.32
N GLU A 360 2.54 31.09 23.06
CA GLU A 360 1.94 32.28 23.65
C GLU A 360 1.31 33.19 22.59
N PHE A 361 1.94 33.31 21.41
CA PHE A 361 1.42 34.13 20.33
C PHE A 361 0.22 33.53 19.60
N ILE A 362 0.27 32.23 19.29
CA ILE A 362 -0.81 31.57 18.54
C ILE A 362 -2.03 31.27 19.41
N GLN A 363 -1.84 31.10 20.72
CA GLN A 363 -2.90 30.77 21.67
C GLN A 363 -2.72 31.54 23.00
N PRO A 364 -2.98 32.86 23.02
CA PRO A 364 -2.75 33.72 24.19
C PRO A 364 -3.70 33.44 25.37
N SER A 365 -4.89 32.89 25.11
CA SER A 365 -5.83 32.41 26.13
C SER A 365 -5.64 30.92 26.40
N GLN A 366 -5.78 30.46 27.66
CA GLN A 366 -5.84 29.03 27.98
C GLN A 366 -7.05 28.37 27.29
N SER A 367 -6.80 27.74 26.15
CA SER A 367 -7.75 26.84 25.49
C SER A 367 -7.41 25.40 25.89
N ALA A 368 -8.44 24.56 26.00
CA ALA A 368 -8.29 23.15 26.32
C ALA A 368 -7.63 22.33 25.17
N GLY A 369 -7.54 22.86 23.95
CA GLY A 369 -7.05 22.11 22.78
C GLY A 369 -5.54 22.16 22.56
N ASN A 370 -5.07 21.37 21.59
CA ASN A 370 -3.73 21.53 21.01
C ASN A 370 -3.62 22.89 20.29
N ALA A 371 -2.51 23.60 20.45
CA ALA A 371 -2.32 24.93 19.87
C ALA A 371 -1.63 24.91 18.50
N CYS A 372 -0.71 23.96 18.32
CA CYS A 372 0.15 23.88 17.15
C CYS A 372 0.32 22.44 16.68
N PHE A 373 0.26 22.23 15.37
CA PHE A 373 0.70 21.00 14.72
C PHE A 373 1.95 21.24 13.88
N VAL A 374 2.88 20.30 13.93
CA VAL A 374 3.97 20.21 12.96
C VAL A 374 3.83 18.85 12.31
N TYR A 375 3.62 18.80 10.99
CA TYR A 375 3.52 17.52 10.32
C TYR A 375 4.64 17.30 9.32
N PHE A 376 5.13 16.08 9.27
CA PHE A 376 6.11 15.58 8.33
C PHE A 376 5.39 14.68 7.33
N ASP A 377 5.20 15.17 6.12
CA ASP A 377 4.66 14.41 5.00
C ASP A 377 5.76 13.59 4.32
N GLU A 378 5.40 12.38 3.88
CA GLU A 378 6.31 11.43 3.25
C GLU A 378 7.55 11.16 4.10
N ALA A 379 7.34 11.02 5.41
CA ALA A 379 8.43 11.02 6.39
C ALA A 379 9.27 9.73 6.43
N HIS A 380 8.96 8.74 5.59
CA HIS A 380 9.49 7.38 5.67
C HIS A 380 11.01 7.29 5.64
N SER A 381 11.67 8.23 4.95
CA SER A 381 13.13 8.35 4.90
C SER A 381 13.78 8.56 6.28
N LEU A 382 13.04 9.11 7.26
CA LEU A 382 13.51 9.27 8.64
C LEU A 382 13.63 7.94 9.37
N THR A 383 12.88 6.92 8.96
CA THR A 383 12.84 5.61 9.64
C THR A 383 13.87 4.62 9.14
N GLU A 384 14.56 4.95 8.04
CA GLU A 384 15.56 4.07 7.47
C GLU A 384 16.72 3.77 8.45
N GLY A 385 17.22 2.53 8.37
CA GLY A 385 18.33 2.06 9.19
C GLY A 385 19.65 2.81 8.95
N VAL A 386 20.57 2.66 9.89
CA VAL A 386 21.93 3.19 9.79
C VAL A 386 22.71 2.40 8.74
N GLN A 387 23.19 3.08 7.69
CA GLN A 387 23.81 2.43 6.52
C GLN A 387 25.18 1.78 6.79
N ASP A 388 25.85 2.12 7.89
CA ASP A 388 27.17 1.59 8.27
C ASP A 388 27.22 1.24 9.77
N PRO A 389 26.88 -0.01 10.15
CA PRO A 389 26.81 -0.47 11.53
C PRO A 389 28.17 -0.86 12.13
N SER A 390 29.29 -0.24 11.69
CA SER A 390 30.60 -0.55 12.26
C SER A 390 30.61 -0.39 13.81
N PRO A 391 31.19 -1.34 14.57
CA PRO A 391 31.09 -1.38 16.03
C PRO A 391 31.73 -0.17 16.76
N ASN A 392 32.46 0.68 16.04
CA ASN A 392 33.15 1.86 16.57
C ASN A 392 32.44 3.21 16.33
N LYS A 393 31.25 3.25 15.69
CA LYS A 393 30.53 4.51 15.43
C LYS A 393 29.41 4.81 16.45
N LYS A 394 29.31 6.08 16.85
CA LYS A 394 28.28 6.67 17.75
C LYS A 394 26.91 6.93 17.04
N HIS A 395 26.63 6.24 15.95
CA HIS A 395 25.37 6.39 15.21
C HIS A 395 24.59 5.08 15.30
N LYS A 396 23.68 5.00 16.28
CA LYS A 396 22.95 3.78 16.65
C LYS A 396 21.46 3.88 16.40
N ARG A 397 20.94 5.07 16.11
CA ARG A 397 19.50 5.38 16.00
C ARG A 397 19.18 5.92 14.62
N SER A 398 17.96 5.64 14.13
CA SER A 398 17.48 6.29 12.90
C SER A 398 17.20 7.78 13.14
N ALA A 399 17.13 8.56 12.07
CA ALA A 399 16.82 9.99 12.12
C ALA A 399 15.49 10.27 12.85
N TYR A 400 14.48 9.42 12.66
CA TYR A 400 13.20 9.49 13.36
C TYR A 400 13.36 9.36 14.88
N HIS A 401 14.18 8.43 15.36
CA HIS A 401 14.42 8.23 16.79
C HIS A 401 15.24 9.38 17.42
N ASN A 402 16.22 9.91 16.68
CA ASN A 402 16.96 11.10 17.10
C ASN A 402 16.04 12.32 17.18
N LEU A 403 15.16 12.52 16.19
CA LEU A 403 14.13 13.55 16.24
C LEU A 403 13.19 13.34 17.43
N GLY A 404 12.67 12.12 17.63
CA GLY A 404 11.80 11.77 18.76
C GLY A 404 12.42 12.08 20.13
N THR A 405 13.74 11.94 20.26
CA THR A 405 14.49 12.36 21.45
C THR A 405 14.41 13.86 21.66
N VAL A 406 14.59 14.65 20.60
CA VAL A 406 14.43 16.11 20.67
C VAL A 406 12.98 16.50 20.99
N LEU A 407 12.00 15.84 20.37
CA LEU A 407 10.57 16.09 20.62
C LEU A 407 10.17 15.81 22.08
N SER A 408 10.83 14.86 22.76
CA SER A 408 10.56 14.56 24.18
C SER A 408 10.83 15.75 25.11
N LYS A 409 11.67 16.70 24.68
CA LYS A 409 11.99 17.95 25.40
C LYS A 409 10.87 18.99 25.33
N LEU A 410 9.87 18.76 24.48
CA LEU A 410 8.74 19.68 24.24
C LEU A 410 7.42 19.15 24.84
N THR A 411 7.49 18.16 25.72
CA THR A 411 6.31 17.48 26.29
C THR A 411 5.41 18.36 27.15
N ASP A 412 5.93 19.48 27.65
CA ASP A 412 5.20 20.47 28.45
C ASP A 412 4.33 21.42 27.59
N TYR A 413 4.55 21.44 26.28
CA TYR A 413 3.84 22.32 25.36
C TYR A 413 2.70 21.59 24.62
N ARG A 414 1.61 22.31 24.36
CA ARG A 414 0.42 21.83 23.59
C ARG A 414 0.70 21.78 22.07
N ILE A 415 1.86 21.30 21.68
CA ILE A 415 2.29 21.06 20.29
C ILE A 415 2.24 19.56 19.97
N PHE A 416 1.76 19.19 18.79
CA PHE A 416 1.68 17.79 18.33
C PHE A 416 2.48 17.60 17.04
N PHE A 417 3.25 16.52 16.98
CA PHE A 417 4.08 16.16 15.82
C PHE A 417 3.44 15.01 15.05
N ILE A 418 3.10 15.22 13.78
CA ILE A 418 2.34 14.25 12.99
C ILE A 418 3.24 13.71 11.88
N PHE A 419 3.38 12.40 11.79
CA PHE A 419 4.19 11.74 10.76
C PHE A 419 3.26 11.04 9.76
N LEU A 420 3.17 11.58 8.55
CA LEU A 420 2.42 10.97 7.46
C LEU A 420 3.38 10.13 6.63
N SER A 421 3.02 8.87 6.44
CA SER A 421 3.83 7.95 5.65
C SER A 421 2.92 7.00 4.89
N THR A 422 3.25 6.75 3.62
CA THR A 422 2.76 5.59 2.88
C THR A 422 3.52 4.33 3.30
N ASN A 423 4.79 4.45 3.70
CA ASN A 423 5.53 3.35 4.29
C ASN A 423 4.88 2.93 5.60
N SER A 424 4.28 1.75 5.57
CA SER A 424 3.58 1.13 6.70
C SER A 424 4.47 0.21 7.51
N ARG A 425 5.80 0.28 7.37
CA ARG A 425 6.70 -0.48 8.23
C ARG A 425 6.50 0.00 9.65
N LEU A 426 5.71 -0.77 10.41
CA LEU A 426 5.43 -0.50 11.82
C LEU A 426 6.73 -0.31 12.59
N GLU A 427 7.74 -1.14 12.31
CA GLU A 427 9.08 -1.06 12.91
C GLU A 427 9.72 0.34 12.84
N GLY A 428 9.40 1.13 11.81
CA GLY A 428 9.93 2.47 11.64
C GLY A 428 9.24 3.51 12.54
N PHE A 429 7.95 3.75 12.31
CA PHE A 429 7.21 4.83 12.97
C PHE A 429 6.51 4.43 14.26
N ALA A 430 6.23 3.14 14.42
CA ALA A 430 5.45 2.59 15.50
C ALA A 430 5.99 1.21 15.95
N PRO A 431 7.28 1.07 16.31
CA PRO A 431 7.81 -0.22 16.71
C PRO A 431 7.15 -0.71 18.02
N PRO A 432 7.15 -2.04 18.27
CA PRO A 432 6.79 -2.59 19.57
C PRO A 432 7.61 -1.94 20.69
N PRO A 433 7.05 -1.75 21.90
CA PRO A 433 7.77 -1.14 23.02
C PRO A 433 9.12 -1.82 23.34
N SER A 434 9.20 -3.14 23.19
CA SER A 434 10.42 -3.93 23.41
C SER A 434 11.56 -3.61 22.44
N HIS A 435 11.24 -3.08 21.25
CA HIS A 435 12.20 -2.72 20.22
C HIS A 435 12.43 -1.20 20.14
N TYR A 436 11.86 -0.43 21.08
CA TYR A 436 12.02 1.02 21.08
C TYR A 436 13.41 1.41 21.61
N PRO A 437 14.21 2.23 20.89
CA PRO A 437 15.58 2.58 21.29
C PRO A 437 15.73 3.43 22.57
N SER A 438 14.63 3.85 23.18
CA SER A 438 14.61 4.65 24.39
C SER A 438 14.25 3.79 25.59
N ASP A 439 15.14 3.75 26.58
CA ASP A 439 14.92 3.02 27.82
C ASP A 439 13.66 3.48 28.56
N ARG A 440 13.24 4.74 28.39
CA ARG A 440 11.99 5.24 28.99
C ARG A 440 10.76 4.50 28.47
N VAL A 441 10.76 4.11 27.21
CA VAL A 441 9.66 3.37 26.57
C VAL A 441 9.70 1.91 26.97
N THR A 442 10.89 1.29 27.00
CA THR A 442 11.05 -0.10 27.46
C THR A 442 10.76 -0.24 28.96
N LEU A 443 10.98 0.80 29.76
CA LEU A 443 10.68 0.88 31.19
C LEU A 443 9.25 1.36 31.50
N GLY A 444 8.38 1.52 30.50
CA GLY A 444 6.93 1.66 30.70
C GLY A 444 6.26 2.97 30.24
N SER A 445 6.95 3.88 29.54
CA SER A 445 6.27 5.04 28.94
C SER A 445 5.31 4.58 27.83
N GLU A 446 4.08 5.09 27.82
CA GLU A 446 3.11 4.74 26.78
C GLU A 446 3.44 5.41 25.44
N LEU A 447 3.18 4.70 24.33
CA LEU A 447 3.29 5.23 22.98
C LEU A 447 1.90 5.52 22.41
N ILE A 448 1.69 6.70 21.83
CA ILE A 448 0.41 7.11 21.23
C ILE A 448 0.10 6.24 20.01
N PRO A 449 -1.01 5.48 20.00
CA PRO A 449 -1.35 4.58 18.89
C PRO A 449 -1.39 5.30 17.53
N PRO A 450 -0.93 4.66 16.44
CA PRO A 450 -1.07 5.23 15.10
C PRO A 450 -2.54 5.48 14.74
N PHE A 451 -2.78 6.50 13.93
CA PHE A 451 -4.10 6.85 13.40
C PHE A 451 -4.32 6.18 12.04
N THR A 452 -5.37 5.36 11.91
CA THR A 452 -5.70 4.59 10.70
C THR A 452 -7.04 5.00 10.07
N GLU A 453 -7.87 5.73 10.81
CA GLU A 453 -9.26 6.09 10.47
C GLU A 453 -9.34 7.19 9.41
N LEU A 454 -9.45 6.81 8.13
CA LEU A 454 -9.57 7.74 7.00
C LEU A 454 -10.89 7.55 6.24
N PRO A 455 -11.38 8.58 5.53
CA PRO A 455 -12.68 8.51 4.87
C PRO A 455 -12.74 7.42 3.80
N PHE A 456 -13.86 6.71 3.76
CA PHE A 456 -14.18 5.66 2.79
C PHE A 456 -15.67 5.76 2.43
N ASP A 457 -16.04 5.50 1.18
CA ASP A 457 -17.42 5.55 0.66
C ASP A 457 -18.15 6.91 0.81
N ILE A 458 -17.43 8.02 1.02
CA ILE A 458 -18.06 9.31 1.30
C ILE A 458 -18.94 9.87 0.16
N TYR A 459 -18.79 9.34 -1.06
CA TYR A 459 -19.49 9.78 -2.27
C TYR A 459 -20.58 8.79 -2.71
N GLU A 460 -20.78 7.67 -2.01
CA GLU A 460 -21.69 6.61 -2.45
C GLU A 460 -23.12 7.12 -2.64
N ASN A 461 -23.64 7.89 -1.67
CA ASN A 461 -25.01 8.37 -1.69
C ASN A 461 -25.24 9.41 -2.80
N GLU A 462 -24.28 10.29 -3.03
CA GLU A 462 -24.36 11.32 -4.07
C GLU A 462 -24.37 10.67 -5.47
N VAL A 463 -23.46 9.71 -5.67
CA VAL A 463 -23.36 9.00 -6.95
C VAL A 463 -24.59 8.14 -7.20
N LEU A 464 -25.05 7.39 -6.21
CA LEU A 464 -26.24 6.55 -6.35
C LEU A 464 -27.52 7.38 -6.53
N GLN A 465 -27.65 8.51 -5.84
CA GLN A 465 -28.79 9.41 -6.05
C GLN A 465 -28.76 10.00 -7.46
N GLY A 466 -27.59 10.44 -7.94
CA GLY A 466 -27.46 10.93 -9.33
C GLY A 466 -27.81 9.85 -10.37
N VAL A 467 -27.49 8.58 -10.10
CA VAL A 467 -27.94 7.47 -10.95
C VAL A 467 -29.47 7.34 -10.94
N VAL A 468 -30.10 7.43 -9.78
CA VAL A 468 -31.58 7.36 -9.65
C VAL A 468 -32.23 8.57 -10.32
N ASP A 469 -31.66 9.76 -10.22
CA ASP A 469 -32.21 10.96 -10.86
C ASP A 469 -32.14 10.86 -12.40
N ASP A 470 -31.06 10.27 -12.94
CA ASP A 470 -30.85 10.10 -14.39
C ASP A 470 -31.71 8.98 -15.00
N VAL A 471 -31.85 7.85 -14.30
CA VAL A 471 -32.40 6.59 -14.86
C VAL A 471 -33.70 6.15 -14.16
N GLY A 472 -34.07 6.78 -13.04
CA GLY A 472 -35.27 6.50 -12.26
C GLY A 472 -35.13 5.36 -11.24
N ALA A 473 -34.09 4.53 -11.33
CA ALA A 473 -33.85 3.42 -10.42
C ALA A 473 -32.39 2.92 -10.47
N LEU A 474 -31.98 2.16 -9.45
CA LEU A 474 -30.73 1.39 -9.47
C LEU A 474 -30.96 0.07 -10.20
N THR A 475 -30.36 -0.08 -11.38
CA THR A 475 -30.44 -1.29 -12.21
C THR A 475 -29.04 -1.88 -12.40
N LEU A 476 -28.93 -3.15 -12.85
CA LEU A 476 -27.60 -3.74 -13.11
C LEU A 476 -26.82 -2.97 -14.18
N GLU A 477 -27.51 -2.40 -15.16
CA GLU A 477 -26.88 -1.57 -16.19
C GLU A 477 -26.32 -0.28 -15.61
N SER A 478 -27.05 0.37 -14.70
CA SER A 478 -26.66 1.66 -14.15
C SER A 478 -25.55 1.57 -13.12
N VAL A 479 -25.57 0.55 -12.25
CA VAL A 479 -24.59 0.39 -11.16
C VAL A 479 -23.24 -0.15 -11.63
N CYS A 480 -23.22 -0.84 -12.78
CA CYS A 480 -21.98 -1.29 -13.43
C CYS A 480 -21.27 -0.18 -14.21
N ALA A 481 -21.85 1.02 -14.34
CA ALA A 481 -21.20 2.11 -15.05
C ALA A 481 -20.02 2.68 -14.24
N THR A 482 -18.97 3.13 -14.93
CA THR A 482 -17.80 3.78 -14.29
C THR A 482 -18.22 4.93 -13.36
N LYS A 483 -19.29 5.68 -13.70
CA LYS A 483 -19.82 6.77 -12.87
C LYS A 483 -20.29 6.29 -11.49
N ALA A 484 -20.89 5.11 -11.43
CA ALA A 484 -21.34 4.49 -10.18
C ALA A 484 -20.17 3.93 -9.38
N MET A 485 -19.26 3.22 -10.06
CA MET A 485 -18.12 2.56 -9.45
C MET A 485 -17.19 3.49 -8.67
N VAL A 486 -16.97 4.72 -9.17
CA VAL A 486 -16.05 5.70 -8.53
C VAL A 486 -16.59 6.29 -7.23
N GLY A 487 -17.91 6.15 -6.96
CA GLY A 487 -18.52 6.58 -5.70
C GLY A 487 -18.14 5.71 -4.50
N PHE A 488 -17.72 4.47 -4.77
CA PHE A 488 -17.30 3.52 -3.77
C PHE A 488 -15.79 3.52 -3.57
N GLY A 489 -15.37 3.39 -2.33
CA GLY A 489 -14.00 3.24 -1.90
C GLY A 489 -13.35 4.54 -1.47
N ARG A 490 -12.09 4.69 -1.88
CA ARG A 490 -11.29 5.88 -1.59
C ARG A 490 -11.82 7.11 -2.32
N THR A 491 -11.74 8.25 -1.64
CA THR A 491 -12.15 9.57 -2.17
C THR A 491 -11.42 9.97 -3.45
N LEU A 492 -10.21 9.43 -3.66
CA LEU A 492 -9.37 9.73 -4.82
C LEU A 492 -10.03 9.33 -6.15
N TRP A 493 -10.81 8.25 -6.18
CA TRP A 493 -11.40 7.74 -7.42
C TRP A 493 -12.45 8.71 -7.97
N TYR A 494 -13.36 9.13 -7.10
CA TYR A 494 -14.36 10.16 -7.41
C TYR A 494 -13.68 11.46 -7.83
N ALA A 495 -12.73 11.97 -7.04
CA ALA A 495 -12.06 13.25 -7.33
C ALA A 495 -11.34 13.25 -8.69
N GLN A 496 -10.66 12.16 -9.06
CA GLN A 496 -10.02 12.06 -10.38
C GLN A 496 -11.03 12.00 -11.52
N ARG A 497 -12.15 11.30 -11.32
CA ARG A 497 -13.20 11.19 -12.33
C ARG A 497 -13.87 12.52 -12.62
N GLU A 498 -14.13 13.33 -11.58
CA GLU A 498 -14.73 14.66 -11.73
C GLU A 498 -13.83 15.62 -12.52
N ILE A 499 -12.52 15.52 -12.35
CA ILE A 499 -11.57 16.44 -13.00
C ILE A 499 -11.26 16.01 -14.43
N LYS A 500 -11.17 14.69 -14.66
CA LYS A 500 -10.77 14.12 -15.95
C LYS A 500 -11.75 13.02 -16.39
N PRO A 501 -13.02 13.35 -16.66
CA PRO A 501 -14.03 12.37 -17.04
C PRO A 501 -13.69 11.62 -18.34
N GLU A 502 -12.87 12.22 -19.20
CA GLU A 502 -12.37 11.63 -20.43
C GLU A 502 -11.25 10.62 -20.24
N LYS A 503 -10.54 10.65 -19.10
CA LYS A 503 -9.41 9.74 -18.86
C LYS A 503 -9.85 8.37 -18.36
N ASN A 504 -9.05 7.37 -18.71
CA ASN A 504 -9.22 6.01 -18.24
C ASN A 504 -8.84 5.87 -16.76
N ILE A 505 -9.85 5.91 -15.89
CA ILE A 505 -9.64 5.74 -14.44
C ILE A 505 -9.02 4.38 -14.09
N PHE A 506 -9.29 3.33 -14.87
CA PHE A 506 -8.79 1.98 -14.58
C PHE A 506 -7.29 1.85 -14.81
N GLU A 507 -6.73 2.58 -15.79
CA GLU A 507 -5.28 2.66 -15.99
C GLU A 507 -4.59 3.33 -14.79
N PHE A 508 -5.15 4.45 -14.33
CA PHE A 508 -4.65 5.15 -13.14
C PHE A 508 -4.69 4.27 -11.87
N VAL A 509 -5.78 3.52 -11.68
CA VAL A 509 -5.92 2.59 -10.55
C VAL A 509 -4.95 1.41 -10.70
N LEU A 510 -4.77 0.90 -11.91
CA LEU A 510 -3.83 -0.19 -12.21
C LEU A 510 -2.39 0.19 -11.89
N ASP A 511 -1.96 1.40 -12.26
CA ASP A 511 -0.62 1.91 -11.94
C ASP A 511 -0.39 1.97 -10.43
N LYS A 512 -1.42 2.38 -9.68
CA LYS A 512 -1.39 2.41 -8.21
C LYS A 512 -1.44 1.01 -7.58
N LEU A 513 -2.19 0.08 -8.15
CA LEU A 513 -2.30 -1.29 -7.65
C LEU A 513 -0.99 -2.07 -7.88
N THR A 514 -0.29 -1.82 -8.98
CA THR A 514 0.93 -2.55 -9.38
C THR A 514 2.22 -1.83 -8.96
N ALA A 515 2.11 -0.68 -8.31
CA ALA A 515 3.24 0.20 -8.00
C ALA A 515 4.09 0.54 -9.24
N SER A 516 3.45 0.71 -10.40
CA SER A 516 4.13 0.84 -11.71
C SER A 516 5.07 -0.33 -12.05
N GLY A 517 4.72 -1.56 -11.64
CA GLY A 517 5.46 -2.78 -11.97
C GLY A 517 6.75 -3.00 -11.17
N LEU A 518 6.93 -2.32 -10.02
CA LEU A 518 8.13 -2.47 -9.18
C LEU A 518 8.36 -3.91 -8.68
N SER A 519 7.28 -4.66 -8.44
CA SER A 519 7.32 -6.05 -7.98
C SER A 519 6.15 -6.80 -8.61
N ILE A 520 6.43 -7.70 -9.55
CA ILE A 520 5.40 -8.56 -10.19
C ILE A 520 4.74 -9.43 -9.12
N ASP A 521 5.54 -9.97 -8.22
CA ASP A 521 5.14 -10.86 -7.14
C ASP A 521 4.15 -10.20 -6.17
N ASP A 522 4.45 -9.00 -5.68
CA ASP A 522 3.56 -8.25 -4.79
C ASP A 522 2.33 -7.74 -5.56
N SER A 523 2.48 -7.36 -6.84
CA SER A 523 1.36 -6.93 -7.70
C SER A 523 0.35 -8.06 -7.94
N LEU A 524 0.82 -9.27 -8.24
CA LEU A 524 -0.03 -10.45 -8.41
C LEU A 524 -0.75 -10.79 -7.11
N LEU A 525 -0.04 -10.77 -5.98
CA LEU A 525 -0.64 -11.04 -4.67
C LEU A 525 -1.67 -9.98 -4.29
N ALA A 526 -1.41 -8.70 -4.57
CA ALA A 526 -2.37 -7.61 -4.34
C ALA A 526 -3.63 -7.76 -5.20
N ALA A 527 -3.46 -8.00 -6.51
CA ALA A 527 -4.58 -8.17 -7.42
C ALA A 527 -5.43 -9.39 -7.03
N LEU A 528 -4.80 -10.51 -6.66
CA LEU A 528 -5.51 -11.68 -6.12
C LEU A 528 -6.19 -11.34 -4.79
N GLY A 529 -5.53 -10.61 -3.90
CA GLY A 529 -6.10 -10.17 -2.63
C GLY A 529 -7.36 -9.33 -2.78
N VAL A 530 -7.38 -8.44 -3.78
CA VAL A 530 -8.59 -7.67 -4.16
C VAL A 530 -9.68 -8.60 -4.70
N ARG A 531 -9.32 -9.54 -5.57
CA ARG A 531 -10.29 -10.33 -6.34
C ARG A 531 -10.92 -11.47 -5.55
N VAL A 532 -10.11 -12.23 -4.82
CA VAL A 532 -10.58 -13.44 -4.11
C VAL A 532 -10.70 -13.23 -2.60
N GLY A 533 -10.13 -12.15 -2.05
CA GLY A 533 -10.00 -11.94 -0.60
C GLY A 533 -8.91 -12.84 -0.01
N ILE A 534 -7.85 -12.26 0.55
CA ILE A 534 -6.79 -13.02 1.22
C ILE A 534 -6.58 -12.55 2.66
N THR A 535 -6.45 -13.52 3.55
CA THR A 535 -6.12 -13.34 4.96
C THR A 535 -4.69 -13.79 5.20
N PHE A 536 -3.87 -12.91 5.79
CA PHE A 536 -2.51 -13.24 6.17
C PHE A 536 -2.49 -14.03 7.49
N ASP A 537 -1.54 -14.94 7.62
CA ASP A 537 -1.30 -15.67 8.86
C ASP A 537 -0.63 -14.73 9.87
N LYS A 538 -1.41 -14.33 10.89
CA LYS A 538 -0.97 -13.45 11.98
C LYS A 538 0.03 -14.11 12.94
N THR A 539 0.28 -15.41 12.83
CA THR A 539 1.29 -16.11 13.65
C THR A 539 2.66 -16.12 13.00
N ASN A 540 2.74 -15.82 11.70
CA ASN A 540 3.99 -15.79 10.95
C ASN A 540 4.51 -14.36 10.79
N ASN A 541 5.63 -14.05 11.45
CA ASN A 541 6.26 -12.74 11.36
C ASN A 541 6.66 -12.33 9.94
N ALA A 542 6.90 -13.30 9.03
CA ALA A 542 7.22 -13.00 7.63
C ALA A 542 6.04 -12.38 6.87
N SER A 543 4.80 -12.65 7.30
CA SER A 543 3.58 -12.07 6.74
C SER A 543 3.57 -10.54 6.88
N TYR A 544 4.06 -10.01 8.00
CA TYR A 544 4.04 -8.58 8.31
C TYR A 544 4.82 -7.74 7.29
N CYS A 545 5.98 -8.23 6.87
CA CYS A 545 6.79 -7.58 5.84
C CYS A 545 6.02 -7.48 4.52
N THR A 546 5.30 -8.54 4.14
CA THR A 546 4.50 -8.56 2.92
C THR A 546 3.28 -7.66 3.05
N GLU A 547 2.51 -7.76 4.14
CA GLU A 547 1.38 -6.87 4.40
C GLU A 547 1.79 -5.40 4.34
N SER A 548 2.93 -5.05 4.93
CA SER A 548 3.46 -3.70 4.87
C SER A 548 3.77 -3.26 3.44
N ARG A 549 4.43 -4.08 2.61
CA ARG A 549 4.68 -3.72 1.21
C ARG A 549 3.38 -3.50 0.44
N LEU A 550 2.37 -4.34 0.70
CA LEU A 550 1.06 -4.23 0.04
C LEU A 550 0.28 -2.97 0.46
N VAL A 551 0.36 -2.56 1.72
CA VAL A 551 -0.26 -1.31 2.20
C VAL A 551 0.44 -0.09 1.60
N GLU A 552 1.78 -0.11 1.60
CA GLU A 552 2.62 0.96 1.12
C GLU A 552 2.42 1.24 -0.38
N SER A 553 2.38 0.18 -1.19
CA SER A 553 2.54 0.31 -2.64
C SER A 553 1.43 -0.34 -3.47
N HIS A 554 0.51 -1.12 -2.89
CA HIS A 554 -0.44 -1.95 -3.64
C HIS A 554 -1.89 -1.84 -3.16
N LEU A 555 -2.29 -0.66 -2.68
CA LEU A 555 -3.68 -0.34 -2.32
C LEU A 555 -4.31 -1.28 -1.26
N ARG A 556 -3.51 -1.97 -0.44
CA ARG A 556 -4.05 -2.72 0.72
C ARG A 556 -4.36 -1.75 1.86
N VAL A 557 -5.47 -1.97 2.57
CA VAL A 557 -5.98 -1.07 3.62
C VAL A 557 -5.62 -1.60 5.00
N VAL A 558 -5.22 -0.69 5.88
CA VAL A 558 -5.06 -0.98 7.31
C VAL A 558 -6.40 -0.77 8.00
N TYR A 559 -6.97 -1.81 8.60
CA TYR A 559 -8.18 -1.70 9.41
C TYR A 559 -7.84 -1.28 10.83
N SER A 560 -6.82 -1.90 11.44
CA SER A 560 -6.39 -1.54 12.78
C SER A 560 -4.92 -1.89 13.03
N ILE A 561 -4.34 -1.22 14.03
CA ILE A 561 -3.01 -1.54 14.55
C ILE A 561 -3.18 -1.78 16.05
N PRO A 562 -3.01 -3.03 16.54
CA PRO A 562 -3.12 -3.34 17.96
C PRO A 562 -2.17 -2.51 18.83
N ARG A 563 -2.54 -2.29 20.09
CA ARG A 563 -1.75 -1.49 21.05
C ARG A 563 -0.29 -1.95 21.17
N HIS A 564 -0.03 -3.25 21.06
CA HIS A 564 1.31 -3.84 21.12
C HIS A 564 2.14 -3.64 19.84
N ARG A 565 1.52 -3.21 18.73
CA ARG A 565 2.16 -2.87 17.44
C ARG A 565 2.98 -4.00 16.81
N GLY A 566 2.63 -5.24 17.13
CA GLY A 566 3.32 -6.42 16.61
C GLY A 566 2.95 -6.74 15.16
N PHE A 567 1.76 -6.33 14.73
CA PHE A 567 1.24 -6.55 13.38
C PHE A 567 0.22 -5.47 13.01
N MET A 568 -0.20 -5.46 11.74
CA MET A 568 -1.33 -4.66 11.26
C MET A 568 -2.46 -5.61 10.89
N ASP A 569 -3.69 -5.27 11.23
CA ASP A 569 -4.85 -5.92 10.64
C ASP A 569 -5.18 -5.24 9.32
N THR A 570 -5.03 -5.96 8.21
CA THR A 570 -5.10 -5.37 6.87
C THR A 570 -5.98 -6.18 5.93
N GLY A 571 -6.56 -5.52 4.93
CA GLY A 571 -7.41 -6.18 3.94
C GLY A 571 -7.61 -5.38 2.66
N SER A 572 -8.44 -5.94 1.79
CA SER A 572 -8.86 -5.30 0.54
C SER A 572 -10.37 -5.04 0.61
N PRO A 573 -10.80 -3.88 1.15
CA PRO A 573 -12.22 -3.54 1.19
C PRO A 573 -12.76 -3.41 -0.23
N SER A 574 -14.09 -3.48 -0.35
CA SER A 574 -14.76 -3.50 -1.65
C SER A 574 -14.58 -2.18 -2.40
N GLU A 575 -13.82 -2.19 -3.48
CA GLU A 575 -13.62 -1.02 -4.35
C GLU A 575 -13.79 -1.48 -5.82
N PRO A 576 -14.97 -1.28 -6.43
CA PRO A 576 -15.28 -1.76 -7.76
C PRO A 576 -14.24 -1.37 -8.82
N VAL A 577 -13.74 -0.13 -8.76
CA VAL A 577 -12.69 0.35 -9.68
C VAL A 577 -11.35 -0.36 -9.50
N VAL A 578 -10.99 -0.74 -8.27
CA VAL A 578 -9.78 -1.50 -7.96
C VAL A 578 -9.95 -2.96 -8.38
N ALA A 579 -11.14 -3.54 -8.17
CA ALA A 579 -11.46 -4.90 -8.60
C ALA A 579 -11.43 -5.05 -10.13
N GLU A 580 -11.93 -4.06 -10.87
CA GLU A 580 -11.82 -3.99 -12.33
C GLU A 580 -10.37 -3.88 -12.79
N ALA A 581 -9.57 -2.99 -12.19
CA ALA A 581 -8.14 -2.86 -12.51
C ALA A 581 -7.37 -4.16 -12.20
N ALA A 582 -7.65 -4.81 -11.07
CA ALA A 582 -7.06 -6.08 -10.69
C ALA A 582 -7.36 -7.20 -11.68
N SER A 583 -8.58 -7.24 -12.24
CA SER A 583 -8.90 -8.26 -13.26
C SER A 583 -8.27 -7.98 -14.61
N ARG A 584 -8.16 -6.71 -15.02
CA ARG A 584 -7.38 -6.33 -16.20
C ARG A 584 -5.92 -6.74 -16.08
N TYR A 585 -5.34 -6.58 -14.89
CA TYR A 585 -3.97 -7.02 -14.61
C TYR A 585 -3.83 -8.54 -14.74
N LEU A 586 -4.66 -9.31 -14.02
CA LEU A 586 -4.57 -10.78 -13.97
C LEU A 586 -4.92 -11.47 -15.29
N ASN A 587 -5.59 -10.77 -16.20
CA ASN A 587 -5.90 -11.23 -17.56
C ASN A 587 -5.17 -10.39 -18.63
N GLY A 588 -4.14 -9.65 -18.23
CA GLY A 588 -3.36 -8.78 -19.10
C GLY A 588 -2.37 -9.53 -20.00
N PRO A 589 -1.61 -8.82 -20.85
CA PRO A 589 -0.60 -9.45 -21.71
C PRO A 589 0.39 -10.30 -20.91
N GLY A 590 0.52 -11.58 -21.28
CA GLY A 590 1.42 -12.52 -20.62
C GLY A 590 0.91 -13.11 -19.29
N LEU A 591 -0.31 -12.75 -18.87
CA LEU A 591 -0.93 -13.26 -17.64
C LEU A 591 -2.28 -13.90 -17.95
N ASP A 592 -2.60 -14.99 -17.23
CA ASP A 592 -3.92 -15.57 -17.20
C ASP A 592 -4.22 -16.06 -15.79
N ILE A 593 -5.28 -15.53 -15.18
CA ILE A 593 -5.71 -15.87 -13.82
C ILE A 593 -5.88 -17.38 -13.62
N THR A 594 -6.22 -18.12 -14.68
CA THR A 594 -6.36 -19.58 -14.64
C THR A 594 -5.06 -20.31 -14.32
N GLN A 595 -3.91 -19.69 -14.64
CA GLN A 595 -2.58 -20.23 -14.42
C GLN A 595 -1.89 -19.54 -13.25
N VAL A 596 -1.83 -18.20 -13.27
CA VAL A 596 -1.07 -17.42 -12.28
C VAL A 596 -1.75 -17.39 -10.92
N GLY A 597 -3.08 -17.47 -10.87
CA GLY A 597 -3.84 -17.48 -9.61
C GLY A 597 -3.49 -18.69 -8.73
N PRO A 598 -3.70 -19.94 -9.21
CA PRO A 598 -3.37 -21.13 -8.44
C PRO A 598 -1.89 -21.22 -8.07
N GLN A 599 -1.00 -20.90 -9.02
CA GLN A 599 0.44 -20.93 -8.81
C GLN A 599 0.86 -19.97 -7.69
N ARG A 600 0.43 -18.71 -7.78
CA ARG A 600 0.82 -17.69 -6.79
C ARG A 600 0.26 -18.00 -5.40
N LEU A 601 -1.02 -18.35 -5.30
CA LEU A 601 -1.62 -18.67 -4.00
C LEU A 601 -0.99 -19.92 -3.37
N SER A 602 -0.62 -20.94 -4.16
CA SER A 602 0.09 -22.12 -3.63
C SER A 602 1.43 -21.74 -3.01
N VAL A 603 2.23 -20.94 -3.72
CA VAL A 603 3.54 -20.47 -3.24
C VAL A 603 3.41 -19.71 -1.91
N GLU A 604 2.43 -18.81 -1.79
CA GLU A 604 2.26 -18.02 -0.56
C GLU A 604 1.70 -18.86 0.61
N LEU A 605 0.88 -19.86 0.34
CA LEU A 605 0.43 -20.85 1.34
C LEU A 605 1.59 -21.75 1.82
N GLU A 606 2.46 -22.19 0.90
CA GLU A 606 3.63 -23.01 1.21
C GLU A 606 4.64 -22.26 2.08
N LYS A 607 4.86 -20.97 1.80
CA LYS A 607 5.64 -20.06 2.66
C LYS A 607 4.99 -19.79 4.02
N GLY A 608 3.72 -20.17 4.20
CA GLY A 608 2.94 -19.90 5.41
C GLY A 608 2.58 -18.43 5.59
N LEU A 609 2.53 -17.63 4.52
CA LEU A 609 2.13 -16.22 4.62
C LEU A 609 0.61 -16.06 4.71
N LEU A 610 -0.15 -16.96 4.10
CA LEU A 610 -1.60 -16.95 4.12
C LEU A 610 -2.16 -17.94 5.15
N ALA A 611 -3.31 -17.60 5.72
CA ALA A 611 -3.97 -18.45 6.72
C ALA A 611 -4.29 -19.85 6.16
N ARG A 612 -3.66 -20.89 6.75
CA ARG A 612 -3.78 -22.28 6.26
C ARG A 612 -5.18 -22.87 6.41
N GLY A 613 -5.94 -22.42 7.41
CA GLY A 613 -7.30 -22.90 7.69
C GLY A 613 -8.28 -22.68 6.53
N GLU A 614 -8.02 -21.68 5.68
CA GLU A 614 -8.93 -21.28 4.59
C GLU A 614 -8.56 -21.90 3.23
N ARG A 615 -7.61 -22.84 3.13
CA ARG A 615 -7.09 -23.29 1.81
C ARG A 615 -8.18 -23.76 0.84
N GLY A 616 -9.18 -24.51 1.33
CA GLY A 616 -10.30 -24.98 0.51
C GLY A 616 -11.21 -23.83 0.06
N GLU A 617 -11.53 -22.93 0.97
CA GLU A 617 -12.39 -21.76 0.71
C GLU A 617 -11.73 -20.78 -0.26
N LEU A 618 -10.43 -20.52 -0.08
CA LEU A 618 -9.63 -19.68 -0.97
C LEU A 618 -9.55 -20.26 -2.38
N ALA A 619 -9.32 -21.58 -2.51
CA ALA A 619 -9.34 -22.27 -3.80
C ALA A 619 -10.71 -22.19 -4.48
N GLY A 620 -11.78 -22.34 -3.69
CA GLY A 620 -13.16 -22.22 -4.17
C GLY A 620 -13.51 -20.82 -4.67
N ARG A 621 -13.16 -19.77 -3.91
CA ARG A 621 -13.31 -18.37 -4.32
C ARG A 621 -12.52 -18.05 -5.60
N LEU A 622 -11.31 -18.57 -5.72
CA LEU A 622 -10.53 -18.46 -6.95
C LEU A 622 -11.23 -19.14 -8.13
N LEU A 623 -11.76 -20.35 -7.95
CA LEU A 623 -12.42 -21.11 -9.02
C LEU A 623 -13.64 -20.35 -9.58
N VAL A 624 -14.50 -19.83 -8.71
CA VAL A 624 -15.68 -19.06 -9.17
C VAL A 624 -15.30 -17.71 -9.76
N THR A 625 -14.20 -17.09 -9.32
CA THR A 625 -13.64 -15.87 -9.93
C THR A 625 -13.08 -16.14 -11.32
N VAL A 626 -12.42 -17.29 -11.51
CA VAL A 626 -11.94 -17.74 -12.83
C VAL A 626 -13.12 -18.01 -13.77
N ALA A 627 -14.17 -18.67 -13.29
CA ALA A 627 -15.38 -18.92 -14.07
C ALA A 627 -16.05 -17.60 -14.52
N HIS A 628 -16.09 -16.61 -13.65
CA HIS A 628 -16.54 -15.25 -13.97
C HIS A 628 -15.74 -14.67 -15.16
N ASP A 629 -14.41 -14.69 -15.10
CA ASP A 629 -13.56 -14.11 -16.15
C ASP A 629 -13.68 -14.88 -17.48
N ILE A 630 -13.76 -16.21 -17.43
CA ILE A 630 -14.00 -17.05 -18.61
C ILE A 630 -15.33 -16.70 -19.28
N ALA A 631 -16.40 -16.52 -18.51
CA ALA A 631 -17.71 -16.17 -19.05
C ALA A 631 -17.68 -14.83 -19.81
N LEU A 632 -16.86 -13.87 -19.37
CA LEU A 632 -16.68 -12.58 -20.02
C LEU A 632 -15.74 -12.61 -21.23
N LYS A 633 -14.76 -13.52 -21.29
CA LYS A 633 -13.87 -13.69 -22.46
C LYS A 633 -14.64 -14.00 -23.75
N SER A 634 -15.82 -14.63 -23.64
CA SER A 634 -16.69 -14.97 -24.78
C SER A 634 -17.48 -13.77 -25.34
N ARG A 635 -17.41 -12.60 -24.70
CA ARG A 635 -18.23 -11.43 -25.01
C ARG A 635 -17.43 -10.35 -25.75
N PRO A 636 -18.11 -9.44 -26.47
CA PRO A 636 -17.44 -8.30 -27.09
C PRO A 636 -16.70 -7.47 -26.05
N LYS A 637 -15.42 -7.18 -26.33
CA LYS A 637 -14.63 -6.28 -25.50
C LYS A 637 -15.27 -4.89 -25.54
N SER A 638 -15.51 -4.32 -24.37
CA SER A 638 -15.90 -2.93 -24.22
C SER A 638 -14.73 -1.99 -24.55
N ASN A 639 -15.03 -0.71 -24.72
CA ASN A 639 -14.01 0.34 -24.81
C ASN A 639 -13.07 0.27 -23.59
N GLU A 640 -11.81 0.68 -23.73
CA GLU A 640 -10.84 0.72 -22.64
C GLU A 640 -11.29 1.62 -21.47
N HIS A 641 -12.15 2.60 -21.72
CA HIS A 641 -12.72 3.52 -20.71
C HIS A 641 -13.93 2.94 -19.96
N GLU A 642 -14.48 1.83 -20.44
CA GLU A 642 -15.62 1.14 -19.86
C GLU A 642 -15.17 -0.11 -19.10
N PRO A 643 -15.93 -0.58 -18.11
CA PRO A 643 -15.62 -1.81 -17.40
C PRO A 643 -15.63 -3.03 -18.33
N GLN A 644 -14.65 -3.90 -18.18
CA GLN A 644 -14.51 -5.14 -18.93
C GLN A 644 -14.90 -6.35 -18.09
N PHE A 645 -14.63 -6.31 -16.78
CA PHE A 645 -14.87 -7.40 -15.85
C PHE A 645 -16.00 -7.10 -14.86
N HIS A 646 -16.22 -5.85 -14.48
CA HIS A 646 -17.34 -5.45 -13.61
C HIS A 646 -18.64 -5.32 -14.42
N ARG A 647 -19.20 -6.45 -14.88
CA ARG A 647 -20.35 -6.50 -15.78
C ARG A 647 -21.31 -7.63 -15.42
N PRO A 648 -22.60 -7.51 -15.76
CA PRO A 648 -23.57 -8.58 -15.54
C PRO A 648 -23.34 -9.77 -16.48
N ILE A 649 -23.40 -10.98 -15.92
CA ILE A 649 -23.23 -12.26 -16.63
C ILE A 649 -24.50 -13.11 -16.40
N PRO A 650 -25.18 -13.61 -17.46
CA PRO A 650 -26.26 -14.56 -17.33
C PRO A 650 -25.82 -15.76 -16.48
N VAL A 651 -26.65 -16.16 -15.52
CA VAL A 651 -26.34 -17.28 -14.62
C VAL A 651 -25.97 -18.54 -15.40
N LEU A 652 -26.64 -18.80 -16.53
CA LEU A 652 -26.37 -19.97 -17.36
C LEU A 652 -24.97 -19.93 -18.00
N ASP A 653 -24.50 -18.75 -18.42
CA ASP A 653 -23.16 -18.59 -19.00
C ASP A 653 -22.09 -18.76 -17.91
N PHE A 654 -22.33 -18.21 -16.72
CA PHE A 654 -21.47 -18.39 -15.57
C PHE A 654 -21.33 -19.86 -15.16
N LEU A 655 -22.44 -20.61 -15.08
CA LEU A 655 -22.42 -22.04 -14.78
C LEU A 655 -21.69 -22.85 -15.87
N ARG A 656 -21.87 -22.50 -17.15
CA ARG A 656 -21.12 -23.14 -18.24
C ARG A 656 -19.62 -22.89 -18.16
N ALA A 657 -19.22 -21.71 -17.70
CA ALA A 657 -17.80 -21.39 -17.49
C ALA A 657 -17.21 -22.10 -16.25
N LEU A 658 -18.04 -22.36 -15.23
CA LEU A 658 -17.62 -23.02 -13.99
C LEU A 658 -17.45 -24.55 -14.15
N PHE A 659 -18.31 -25.19 -14.94
CA PHE A 659 -18.33 -26.65 -15.08
C PHE A 659 -17.83 -27.13 -16.43
N HIS A 660 -17.22 -28.31 -16.46
CA HIS A 660 -16.77 -28.94 -17.71
C HIS A 660 -17.95 -29.25 -18.66
N LEU A 661 -17.71 -29.16 -19.97
CA LEU A 661 -18.73 -29.30 -21.03
C LEU A 661 -19.58 -30.57 -20.90
N SER A 662 -18.98 -31.67 -20.44
CA SER A 662 -19.66 -32.96 -20.21
C SER A 662 -20.82 -32.89 -19.21
N HIS A 663 -20.84 -31.88 -18.32
CA HIS A 663 -21.86 -31.73 -17.29
C HIS A 663 -22.93 -30.68 -17.63
N HIS A 664 -22.73 -29.88 -18.68
CA HIS A 664 -23.61 -28.74 -19.00
C HIS A 664 -25.07 -29.15 -19.16
N LYS A 665 -25.35 -30.16 -19.99
CA LYS A 665 -26.72 -30.64 -20.22
C LYS A 665 -27.40 -31.05 -18.90
N ARG A 666 -26.70 -31.85 -18.10
CA ARG A 666 -27.20 -32.33 -16.81
C ARG A 666 -27.51 -31.20 -15.83
N ILE A 667 -26.64 -30.20 -15.75
CA ILE A 667 -26.82 -29.05 -14.86
C ILE A 667 -28.00 -28.18 -15.31
N LEU A 668 -28.10 -27.90 -16.61
CA LEU A 668 -29.16 -27.05 -17.16
C LEU A 668 -30.54 -27.70 -17.09
N GLU A 669 -30.61 -29.03 -17.24
CA GLU A 669 -31.84 -29.82 -17.14
C GLU A 669 -32.19 -30.22 -15.69
N ALA A 670 -31.35 -29.89 -14.71
CA ALA A 670 -31.57 -30.23 -13.30
C ALA A 670 -32.88 -29.62 -12.79
N LYS A 671 -33.65 -30.41 -12.04
CA LYS A 671 -34.90 -30.02 -11.38
C LYS A 671 -34.66 -29.64 -9.92
N PRO A 672 -35.51 -28.80 -9.31
CA PRO A 672 -35.34 -28.37 -7.93
C PRO A 672 -35.50 -29.54 -6.96
N VAL A 673 -34.73 -29.53 -5.86
CA VAL A 673 -34.77 -30.59 -4.83
C VAL A 673 -36.12 -30.62 -4.09
N ALA A 674 -36.77 -29.47 -3.94
CA ALA A 674 -38.12 -29.36 -3.39
C ALA A 674 -38.90 -28.24 -4.13
N PRO A 675 -39.92 -28.56 -4.94
CA PRO A 675 -40.78 -27.54 -5.56
C PRO A 675 -41.80 -26.99 -4.54
N PRO A 676 -42.08 -25.66 -4.52
CA PRO A 676 -43.07 -25.08 -3.63
C PRO A 676 -44.47 -25.57 -4.00
N GLY A 677 -45.26 -25.88 -2.97
CA GLY A 677 -46.71 -26.12 -3.07
C GLY A 677 -47.17 -27.22 -4.05
N GLY A 678 -46.29 -28.16 -4.43
CA GLY A 678 -46.63 -29.20 -5.43
C GLY A 678 -46.62 -28.73 -6.88
N SER A 679 -46.02 -27.56 -7.16
CA SER A 679 -45.80 -27.07 -8.53
C SER A 679 -44.97 -28.03 -9.38
N VAL A 680 -45.19 -28.02 -10.70
CA VAL A 680 -44.40 -28.84 -11.64
C VAL A 680 -42.95 -28.34 -11.61
N PRO A 681 -41.96 -29.20 -11.27
CA PRO A 681 -40.57 -28.78 -11.20
C PRO A 681 -40.08 -28.36 -12.59
N VAL A 682 -39.76 -27.08 -12.76
CA VAL A 682 -39.16 -26.55 -13.99
C VAL A 682 -37.65 -26.77 -13.98
N PRO A 683 -36.98 -26.96 -15.13
CA PRO A 683 -35.53 -27.07 -15.21
C PRO A 683 -34.80 -25.78 -14.80
N LEU A 684 -33.55 -25.90 -14.33
CA LEU A 684 -32.69 -24.78 -13.93
C LEU A 684 -32.59 -23.72 -15.04
N GLN A 685 -32.38 -24.15 -16.29
CA GLN A 685 -32.27 -23.24 -17.43
C GLN A 685 -33.52 -22.39 -17.66
N THR A 686 -34.69 -22.91 -17.27
CA THR A 686 -35.96 -22.18 -17.38
C THR A 686 -36.10 -21.20 -16.22
N ALA A 687 -35.85 -21.64 -14.99
CA ALA A 687 -35.94 -20.82 -13.78
C ALA A 687 -34.99 -19.60 -13.80
N PHE A 688 -33.79 -19.78 -14.34
CA PHE A 688 -32.73 -18.76 -14.39
C PHE A 688 -32.54 -18.14 -15.79
N SER A 689 -33.53 -18.30 -16.69
CA SER A 689 -33.45 -17.81 -18.08
C SER A 689 -33.26 -16.29 -18.22
N LYS A 690 -33.77 -15.52 -17.26
CA LYS A 690 -33.60 -14.06 -17.15
C LYS A 690 -33.00 -13.71 -15.80
N SER A 691 -31.76 -14.10 -15.58
CA SER A 691 -31.06 -13.85 -14.33
C SER A 691 -29.58 -13.64 -14.55
N PHE A 692 -28.95 -12.84 -13.69
CA PHE A 692 -27.57 -12.40 -13.86
C PHE A 692 -26.82 -12.46 -12.54
N VAL A 693 -25.59 -12.99 -12.57
CA VAL A 693 -24.60 -12.69 -11.54
C VAL A 693 -23.88 -11.39 -11.91
N CYS A 694 -23.52 -10.59 -10.92
CA CYS A 694 -22.74 -9.39 -11.12
C CYS A 694 -21.79 -9.22 -9.94
N PHE A 695 -20.58 -9.77 -10.07
CA PHE A 695 -19.54 -9.63 -9.05
C PHE A 695 -18.16 -9.58 -9.71
N SER A 696 -17.29 -8.69 -9.26
CA SER A 696 -15.89 -8.65 -9.72
C SER A 696 -14.88 -9.00 -8.63
N HIS A 697 -15.33 -9.19 -7.39
CA HIS A 697 -14.47 -9.47 -6.26
C HIS A 697 -15.24 -10.05 -5.07
N PHE A 698 -14.52 -10.54 -4.08
CA PHE A 698 -15.05 -10.96 -2.78
C PHE A 698 -14.86 -9.87 -1.72
N ALA A 699 -15.88 -9.67 -0.89
CA ALA A 699 -15.81 -8.91 0.35
C ALA A 699 -16.13 -9.81 1.55
N LEU A 700 -15.52 -9.55 2.70
CA LEU A 700 -15.82 -10.28 3.94
C LEU A 700 -17.12 -9.76 4.56
N ALA A 701 -18.05 -10.65 4.84
CA ALA A 701 -19.26 -10.34 5.59
C ALA A 701 -18.91 -10.04 7.05
N GLY A 702 -19.26 -8.85 7.54
CA GLY A 702 -19.02 -8.46 8.93
C GLY A 702 -19.81 -9.31 9.94
N ASP A 703 -21.01 -9.74 9.55
CA ASP A 703 -21.87 -10.61 10.35
C ASP A 703 -22.77 -11.48 9.45
N SER A 704 -23.65 -12.27 10.08
CA SER A 704 -24.58 -13.15 9.38
C SER A 704 -25.75 -12.40 8.72
N GLU A 705 -26.05 -11.16 9.15
CA GLU A 705 -27.12 -10.34 8.56
C GLU A 705 -26.73 -9.85 7.17
N MET A 706 -25.43 -9.73 6.91
CA MET A 706 -24.87 -9.44 5.58
C MET A 706 -25.20 -10.52 4.53
N LEU A 707 -25.67 -11.70 4.92
CA LEU A 707 -26.14 -12.72 3.98
C LEU A 707 -27.62 -12.56 3.59
N SER A 708 -28.37 -11.67 4.25
CA SER A 708 -29.79 -11.45 3.97
C SER A 708 -30.05 -10.96 2.54
N ALA A 709 -31.25 -11.18 2.02
CA ALA A 709 -31.65 -10.71 0.69
C ALA A 709 -31.46 -9.19 0.48
N SER A 710 -31.61 -8.38 1.54
CA SER A 710 -31.35 -6.93 1.45
C SER A 710 -29.87 -6.62 1.32
N ALA A 711 -29.02 -7.27 2.10
CA ALA A 711 -27.58 -7.11 1.99
C ALA A 711 -27.04 -7.64 0.65
N LEU A 712 -27.62 -8.73 0.12
CA LEU A 712 -27.29 -9.24 -1.21
C LEU A 712 -27.69 -8.27 -2.33
N ALA A 713 -28.80 -7.53 -2.17
CA ALA A 713 -29.17 -6.48 -3.11
C ALA A 713 -28.13 -5.34 -3.08
N THR A 714 -27.65 -4.95 -1.90
CA THR A 714 -26.52 -3.99 -1.77
C THR A 714 -25.23 -4.55 -2.38
N ALA A 715 -24.97 -5.84 -2.23
CA ALA A 715 -23.82 -6.50 -2.84
C ALA A 715 -23.90 -6.51 -4.38
N LEU A 716 -25.10 -6.61 -4.98
CA LEU A 716 -25.31 -6.40 -6.42
C LEU A 716 -25.00 -4.96 -6.84
N VAL A 717 -25.48 -3.97 -6.09
CA VAL A 717 -25.20 -2.54 -6.37
C VAL A 717 -23.69 -2.27 -6.39
N ARG A 718 -22.93 -2.94 -5.51
CA ARG A 718 -21.48 -2.80 -5.41
C ARG A 718 -20.70 -3.79 -6.30
N GLY A 719 -21.39 -4.73 -6.95
CA GLY A 719 -20.82 -5.81 -7.74
C GLY A 719 -19.79 -6.67 -6.98
N MET A 720 -20.17 -7.16 -5.80
CA MET A 720 -19.34 -8.03 -4.96
C MET A 720 -20.04 -9.35 -4.62
N ALA A 721 -19.24 -10.42 -4.48
CA ALA A 721 -19.63 -11.64 -3.80
C ALA A 721 -19.20 -11.56 -2.32
N LEU A 722 -19.85 -12.31 -1.45
CA LEU A 722 -19.60 -12.27 -0.01
C LEU A 722 -18.92 -13.55 0.47
N GLN A 723 -17.77 -13.42 1.14
CA GLN A 723 -17.23 -14.47 2.00
C GLN A 723 -17.96 -14.38 3.35
N ALA A 724 -18.48 -15.51 3.85
CA ALA A 724 -19.09 -15.54 5.17
C ALA A 724 -18.04 -15.38 6.28
N LYS A 725 -18.47 -14.90 7.45
CA LYS A 725 -17.59 -14.85 8.63
C LYS A 725 -17.25 -16.25 9.13
N ASP A 726 -16.16 -16.35 9.89
CA ASP A 726 -15.80 -17.57 10.59
C ASP A 726 -16.94 -18.08 11.48
N GLY A 727 -17.17 -19.39 11.43
CA GLY A 727 -18.23 -20.05 12.18
C GLY A 727 -19.65 -19.82 11.66
N GLN A 728 -19.81 -19.17 10.49
CA GLN A 728 -21.10 -19.14 9.80
C GLN A 728 -21.56 -20.58 9.51
N GLU A 729 -22.78 -20.90 9.94
CA GLU A 729 -23.35 -22.20 9.66
C GLU A 729 -23.70 -22.31 8.16
N SER A 730 -23.42 -23.49 7.60
CA SER A 730 -23.95 -23.98 6.32
C SER A 730 -23.42 -23.31 5.04
N ILE A 731 -23.09 -22.02 5.08
CA ILE A 731 -22.69 -21.21 3.91
C ILE A 731 -21.31 -20.59 4.17
N ASP A 732 -20.36 -20.86 3.28
CA ASP A 732 -19.00 -20.32 3.37
C ASP A 732 -18.85 -19.06 2.48
N ALA A 733 -19.61 -18.95 1.39
CA ALA A 733 -19.70 -17.75 0.57
C ALA A 733 -21.02 -17.65 -0.21
N VAL A 734 -21.37 -16.45 -0.68
CA VAL A 734 -22.58 -16.18 -1.47
C VAL A 734 -22.26 -15.30 -2.68
N ILE A 735 -22.74 -15.70 -3.86
CA ILE A 735 -22.78 -14.85 -5.05
C ILE A 735 -24.21 -14.35 -5.24
N PRO A 736 -24.47 -13.04 -5.15
CA PRO A 736 -25.79 -12.48 -5.42
C PRO A 736 -26.24 -12.71 -6.87
N VAL A 737 -27.54 -12.96 -7.07
CA VAL A 737 -28.16 -13.13 -8.38
C VAL A 737 -29.29 -12.11 -8.53
N HIS A 738 -29.25 -11.30 -9.59
CA HIS A 738 -30.38 -10.48 -9.99
C HIS A 738 -31.37 -11.31 -10.80
N MET A 739 -32.64 -11.24 -10.45
CA MET A 739 -33.75 -11.92 -11.11
C MET A 739 -34.56 -10.90 -11.92
N GLY A 740 -34.63 -11.12 -13.22
CA GLY A 740 -35.27 -10.21 -14.18
C GLY A 740 -34.31 -9.73 -15.27
N SER A 741 -34.83 -8.86 -16.14
CA SER A 741 -34.04 -8.16 -17.15
C SER A 741 -33.10 -7.12 -16.50
N LEU A 742 -32.12 -6.63 -17.27
CA LEU A 742 -31.08 -5.71 -16.77
C LEU A 742 -31.61 -4.33 -16.36
N ASP A 743 -32.77 -3.94 -16.89
CA ASP A 743 -33.51 -2.69 -16.61
C ASP A 743 -34.43 -2.80 -15.38
N VAL A 744 -34.62 -4.00 -14.83
CA VAL A 744 -35.43 -4.20 -13.62
C VAL A 744 -34.66 -3.66 -12.40
N PRO A 745 -35.29 -2.85 -11.53
CA PRO A 745 -34.66 -2.34 -10.32
C PRO A 745 -34.10 -3.44 -9.40
N ILE A 746 -32.92 -3.21 -8.85
CA ILE A 746 -32.31 -4.04 -7.83
C ILE A 746 -33.06 -3.83 -6.52
N SER A 747 -33.54 -4.92 -5.93
CA SER A 747 -34.28 -4.91 -4.66
C SER A 747 -34.22 -6.30 -4.01
N PRO A 748 -34.51 -6.43 -2.71
CA PRO A 748 -34.59 -7.74 -2.06
C PRO A 748 -35.56 -8.71 -2.75
N LYS A 749 -36.58 -8.20 -3.44
CA LYS A 749 -37.59 -8.99 -4.17
C LYS A 749 -37.10 -9.48 -5.53
N THR A 750 -36.06 -8.84 -6.09
CA THR A 750 -35.42 -9.19 -7.36
C THR A 750 -34.04 -9.78 -7.13
N THR A 751 -33.70 -10.13 -5.89
CA THR A 751 -32.40 -10.71 -5.52
C THR A 751 -32.58 -12.16 -5.06
N SER A 752 -31.81 -13.04 -5.69
CA SER A 752 -31.57 -14.42 -5.31
C SER A 752 -30.08 -14.63 -5.01
N ALA A 753 -29.64 -15.88 -4.84
CA ALA A 753 -28.31 -16.26 -4.42
C ALA A 753 -27.82 -17.55 -5.10
N ILE A 754 -26.50 -17.62 -5.29
CA ILE A 754 -25.75 -18.87 -5.37
C ILE A 754 -25.02 -19.03 -4.03
N ASN A 755 -25.49 -19.96 -3.20
CA ASN A 755 -24.84 -20.29 -1.93
C ASN A 755 -23.70 -21.28 -2.18
N LEU A 756 -22.53 -21.00 -1.64
CA LEU A 756 -21.32 -21.79 -1.83
C LEU A 756 -20.90 -22.42 -0.50
N GLN A 757 -20.51 -23.69 -0.56
CA GLN A 757 -19.86 -24.39 0.54
C GLN A 757 -18.61 -25.07 0.01
N PHE A 758 -17.50 -24.96 0.75
CA PHE A 758 -16.20 -25.50 0.40
C PHE A 758 -15.77 -26.51 1.48
N LYS A 759 -15.51 -27.74 1.07
CA LYS A 759 -14.99 -28.80 1.94
C LYS A 759 -13.67 -29.30 1.37
N ASN A 760 -12.67 -29.41 2.22
CA ASN A 760 -11.37 -29.99 1.87
C ASN A 760 -11.14 -31.25 2.72
N ARG A 761 -11.50 -32.42 2.18
CA ARG A 761 -11.53 -33.70 2.92
C ARG A 761 -11.28 -34.90 2.02
N LYS A 762 -10.71 -35.97 2.58
CA LYS A 762 -10.39 -37.21 1.83
C LYS A 762 -11.62 -38.05 1.49
N THR A 763 -12.66 -37.97 2.31
CA THR A 763 -13.90 -38.75 2.17
C THR A 763 -15.09 -37.81 1.97
N ALA A 764 -15.91 -38.10 0.96
CA ALA A 764 -17.14 -37.35 0.76
C ALA A 764 -18.15 -37.63 1.87
N GLY A 765 -18.99 -36.64 2.19
CA GLY A 765 -20.01 -36.73 3.23
C GLY A 765 -21.23 -35.89 2.88
N GLU A 766 -22.31 -36.02 3.66
CA GLU A 766 -23.48 -35.18 3.44
C GLU A 766 -23.17 -33.71 3.75
N CYS A 767 -23.65 -32.84 2.88
CA CYS A 767 -23.54 -31.39 3.00
C CYS A 767 -24.95 -30.81 2.90
N HIS A 768 -25.30 -29.98 3.88
CA HIS A 768 -26.57 -29.28 3.92
C HIS A 768 -26.33 -27.78 3.75
N VAL A 769 -27.02 -27.20 2.77
CA VAL A 769 -27.05 -25.75 2.52
C VAL A 769 -28.42 -25.21 2.89
N ILE A 770 -28.48 -24.36 3.90
CA ILE A 770 -29.73 -23.78 4.45
C ILE A 770 -30.06 -22.53 3.64
N ARG A 771 -30.88 -22.69 2.58
CA ARG A 771 -31.23 -21.58 1.67
C ARG A 771 -31.88 -20.38 2.36
N SER A 772 -32.60 -20.61 3.46
CA SER A 772 -33.35 -19.56 4.16
C SER A 772 -32.45 -18.54 4.85
N ILE A 773 -31.15 -18.83 5.02
CA ILE A 773 -30.16 -17.86 5.50
C ILE A 773 -30.05 -16.68 4.53
N SER A 774 -29.96 -16.96 3.22
CA SER A 774 -29.81 -15.93 2.20
C SER A 774 -31.12 -15.47 1.59
N VAL A 775 -32.02 -16.42 1.29
CA VAL A 775 -33.28 -16.16 0.61
C VAL A 775 -34.41 -16.89 1.34
N PRO A 776 -35.09 -16.22 2.29
CA PRO A 776 -36.19 -16.81 3.06
C PRO A 776 -37.42 -17.14 2.22
N ASN A 777 -37.71 -16.35 1.17
CA ASN A 777 -38.89 -16.53 0.32
C ASN A 777 -38.83 -17.88 -0.43
N PRO A 778 -39.74 -18.84 -0.19
CA PRO A 778 -39.73 -20.17 -0.82
C PRO A 778 -40.19 -20.20 -2.28
N GLU A 779 -40.58 -19.07 -2.87
CA GLU A 779 -40.89 -18.96 -4.30
C GLU A 779 -39.72 -18.41 -5.12
N MET A 780 -38.68 -17.91 -4.46
CA MET A 780 -37.49 -17.35 -5.10
C MET A 780 -36.45 -18.46 -5.34
N PRO A 781 -36.16 -18.83 -6.60
CA PRO A 781 -35.27 -19.95 -6.87
C PRO A 781 -33.83 -19.62 -6.48
N VAL A 782 -33.15 -20.55 -5.79
CA VAL A 782 -31.79 -20.42 -5.25
C VAL A 782 -30.92 -21.58 -5.71
N ILE A 783 -29.66 -21.29 -6.06
CA ILE A 783 -28.67 -22.32 -6.38
C ILE A 783 -27.78 -22.55 -5.15
N SER A 784 -27.47 -23.81 -4.84
CA SER A 784 -26.47 -24.20 -3.85
C SER A 784 -25.42 -25.07 -4.49
N ILE A 785 -24.15 -24.67 -4.35
CA ILE A 785 -23.00 -25.40 -4.88
C ILE A 785 -22.10 -25.82 -3.72
N VAL A 786 -21.81 -27.12 -3.66
CA VAL A 786 -20.88 -27.70 -2.68
C VAL A 786 -19.65 -28.18 -3.44
N PHE A 787 -18.49 -27.61 -3.11
CA PHE A 787 -17.20 -28.05 -3.60
C PHE A 787 -16.56 -28.99 -2.57
N GLU A 788 -16.33 -30.24 -2.94
CA GLU A 788 -15.61 -31.21 -2.11
C GLU A 788 -14.22 -31.48 -2.70
N PHE A 789 -13.24 -30.68 -2.30
CA PHE A 789 -11.84 -30.84 -2.69
C PHE A 789 -11.16 -31.98 -1.92
N GLY A 790 -10.22 -32.65 -2.57
CA GLY A 790 -9.36 -33.67 -1.95
C GLY A 790 -9.98 -35.06 -1.80
N VAL A 791 -11.20 -35.28 -2.32
CA VAL A 791 -11.89 -36.58 -2.25
C VAL A 791 -11.19 -37.62 -3.12
N THR A 792 -10.80 -38.73 -2.51
CA THR A 792 -10.14 -39.86 -3.18
C THR A 792 -11.00 -41.11 -3.09
N LYS A 793 -11.12 -41.89 -4.18
CA LYS A 793 -11.69 -43.24 -4.13
C LYS A 793 -10.83 -44.18 -3.25
N PRO A 794 -11.39 -45.31 -2.77
CA PRO A 794 -10.61 -46.38 -2.13
C PRO A 794 -9.43 -46.86 -3.00
N ASP A 795 -9.50 -46.67 -4.31
CA ASP A 795 -8.52 -47.12 -5.30
C ASP A 795 -7.43 -46.06 -5.61
N GLY A 796 -7.37 -44.96 -4.85
CA GLY A 796 -6.30 -43.94 -4.95
C GLY A 796 -6.45 -42.88 -6.05
N HIS A 797 -7.52 -42.92 -6.84
CA HIS A 797 -7.82 -41.90 -7.87
C HIS A 797 -8.73 -40.78 -7.34
N ALA A 798 -8.44 -39.53 -7.70
CA ALA A 798 -9.26 -38.36 -7.38
C ALA A 798 -10.62 -38.39 -8.11
N GLN A 799 -11.70 -38.00 -7.43
CA GLN A 799 -13.06 -37.99 -7.98
C GLN A 799 -13.49 -36.58 -8.40
N VAL A 800 -14.05 -36.43 -9.61
CA VAL A 800 -14.85 -35.26 -10.00
C VAL A 800 -16.26 -35.77 -10.25
N GLU A 801 -17.07 -35.88 -9.19
CA GLU A 801 -18.49 -36.23 -9.31
C GLU A 801 -19.35 -34.97 -9.22
N ALA A 802 -19.81 -34.47 -10.37
CA ALA A 802 -20.80 -33.39 -10.41
C ALA A 802 -22.16 -33.79 -9.80
N GLU A 803 -22.39 -35.08 -9.53
CA GLU A 803 -23.69 -35.63 -9.09
C GLU A 803 -24.15 -35.13 -7.70
N ARG A 804 -23.21 -34.77 -6.82
CA ARG A 804 -23.49 -34.25 -5.46
C ARG A 804 -23.29 -32.74 -5.33
N MET A 805 -22.72 -32.08 -6.35
CA MET A 805 -22.15 -30.73 -6.21
C MET A 805 -23.12 -29.58 -6.46
N ILE A 806 -24.22 -29.77 -7.19
CA ILE A 806 -25.22 -28.69 -7.40
C ILE A 806 -26.61 -29.17 -6.98
N ARG A 807 -27.17 -28.50 -6.00
CA ARG A 807 -28.57 -28.62 -5.59
C ARG A 807 -29.19 -27.25 -5.74
N TRP A 808 -30.34 -27.14 -6.40
CA TRP A 808 -31.08 -25.88 -6.42
C TRP A 808 -32.50 -26.12 -5.94
N VAL A 809 -33.10 -25.10 -5.35
CA VAL A 809 -34.42 -25.17 -4.70
C VAL A 809 -35.21 -23.97 -5.17
N MET A 810 -36.47 -24.16 -5.54
CA MET A 810 -37.38 -23.06 -5.89
C MET A 810 -37.69 -22.21 -4.66
#